data_AF-A0A972ZZ90-F1
#
_entry.id   AF-A0A972ZZ90-F1
#
_cell.length_a   1.000
_cell.length_b   1.000
_cell.length_c   1.000
_cell.angle_alpha   90.00
_cell.angle_beta   90.00
_cell.angle_gamma   90.00
#
_symmetry.space_group_name_H-M   'P 1'
#
loop_
_entity.id
_entity.type
_entity.pdbx_description
1 polymer ?
#
loop_
_entity_poly.entity_id
_entity_poly.type
_entity_poly.pdbx_seq_one_letter_code
_entity_poly.pdbx_strand_id
1 'polypeptide(L)'
;MLKSNLLSRKMTFGTLLKTTVFALALMCSGATARAAQDTAISQATEQVNLLFDELSLFDAKAMTRAIEDLADRYPDRFNRAKVLAELTAHATQLKSVTAMFKQGDPAALPAGQAIVDFKRRILLANPVIDFDQVVAVQRIRPGTEDKPDALCTQVGMTNNWLVNTSIPKGGWDNSIGKLSLDGTFEPMAASTTFMGDLNLHFSADTLLYSSISEDNKTWQIFELNLTNNTTRQVSIGNHNDIDNFDACYLPDGRVIYASTAGFQGVPCIGGKGDIANLHVMNRDGTGIRRLTFDQESNWSPYLMENGRIMYQRWEYTDLSHFWSRTLFSMNPDGTDQKAYYGSNSWWPNTLFYAKPVPGAPHTFTAIVSGHHGVQRAGQLVLFDAAKGRKDADGAVQALPGFGKPVEPIVIDKYYTGQWPKVLHPQPLSETVHLAAVKLNARDKFGIYLIDVFDNLLPLKRSQSHHYLEPIALRKRKTPPVIPDRVDLSAKHAMAFISDIYTGPGLAGVPRGAVKKLRVFKYEFSPRGFGGHAQTGIQSGWDLKVILGTVDVEEDGSAMFRIPSNTPISVQPLDAQGKALAIMRTWMTAMPGEVLSCIGCHESQNEAPPTKTAMASSIPPQTIEPWYGGTRGFSFLREVQPVLDQYCVGCHDGSAKGRPNLADTKSGQFGDHNFMQNKMPKSYFDLQQFVRRPGPEGNLHLLTPLNYHADTSELIQMLTKGHHNVKLDEEAWDRLITWIDLNAPAHGSFSEMSPPASSKTFFARRADLYKEYATALEIESEVIHTPYRKTETFVAPKKAPQPAAAPSLPNWPFQATPGTGETLDLGDGVLLECASIPAGQFVMGSNSESPDEQPMQRVVIDKPFMMGVTEVTLAQYQQFSKDHKNGLYGKPGVVVKYGFSMDKGTYPVIRVSWDQALAFCQWLSKRTGRAVSLPTEAQWEWACRAGTDTVTSFGNTLTDYPAYANLSDPTSDNRRTRYMPTNHWTLAQKNEISADKAHCLNHVGAYTPNALGLKDMHGNVAEWTRSEFRAYPYARTDGRNALVQGRKVVRGGSWNDRPIRSTSSYRLSYPSWQQVYNVGFRIIIE
;
A
#
# COMPACT_ATOMS: atom_id res chain seq x y z
N MET A 1 11.66 8.01 -29.29
CA MET A 1 12.40 7.90 -30.57
C MET A 1 13.81 8.55 -30.51
N LEU A 2 14.60 8.29 -29.45
CA LEU A 2 15.99 8.77 -29.31
C LEU A 2 16.89 7.65 -28.72
N LYS A 3 16.87 6.47 -29.33
CA LYS A 3 17.80 5.37 -29.00
C LYS A 3 18.54 4.98 -30.27
N SER A 4 19.82 5.37 -30.38
CA SER A 4 20.92 4.56 -30.98
C SER A 4 22.16 5.32 -31.52
N ASN A 5 22.19 6.65 -31.65
CA ASN A 5 23.23 7.32 -32.48
C ASN A 5 24.43 8.00 -31.79
N LEU A 6 24.71 7.75 -30.51
CA LEU A 6 25.82 8.42 -29.78
C LEU A 6 27.10 7.58 -29.61
N LEU A 7 27.08 6.28 -29.90
CA LEU A 7 28.18 5.36 -29.53
C LEU A 7 29.34 5.27 -30.54
N SER A 8 29.20 5.74 -31.78
CA SER A 8 30.29 5.67 -32.78
C SER A 8 31.06 6.99 -32.98
N ARG A 9 30.70 8.08 -32.31
CA ARG A 9 31.26 9.43 -32.60
C ARG A 9 32.45 9.87 -31.74
N LYS A 10 32.76 9.22 -30.61
CA LYS A 10 33.87 9.68 -29.73
C LYS A 10 35.28 9.33 -30.23
N MET A 11 35.46 8.29 -31.05
CA MET A 11 36.79 7.95 -31.58
C MET A 11 37.27 8.93 -32.66
N THR A 12 36.38 9.66 -33.33
CA THR A 12 36.73 10.72 -34.29
C THR A 12 36.76 12.12 -33.67
N PHE A 13 36.02 12.37 -32.57
CA PHE A 13 35.97 13.67 -31.89
C PHE A 13 37.23 14.00 -31.08
N GLY A 14 37.85 13.00 -30.44
CA GLY A 14 39.00 13.21 -29.54
C GLY A 14 40.29 13.66 -30.26
N THR A 15 40.41 13.41 -31.56
CA THR A 15 41.60 13.74 -32.35
C THR A 15 41.49 15.14 -32.98
N LEU A 16 40.28 15.62 -33.30
CA LEU A 16 40.05 16.96 -33.86
C LEU A 16 40.00 18.06 -32.78
N LEU A 17 39.38 17.77 -31.63
CA LEU A 17 39.32 18.73 -30.50
C LEU A 17 40.72 18.99 -29.91
N LYS A 18 41.60 17.98 -29.95
CA LYS A 18 43.00 18.10 -29.54
C LYS A 18 43.74 19.16 -30.33
N THR A 19 43.46 19.33 -31.63
CA THR A 19 44.14 20.31 -32.50
C THR A 19 43.73 21.75 -32.17
N THR A 20 42.45 21.98 -31.88
CA THR A 20 41.92 23.30 -31.50
C THR A 20 42.30 23.69 -30.07
N VAL A 21 42.28 22.73 -29.13
CA VAL A 21 42.77 22.94 -27.75
C VAL A 21 44.31 23.07 -27.72
N PHE A 22 45.05 22.38 -28.60
CA PHE A 22 46.49 22.58 -28.79
C PHE A 22 46.80 24.01 -29.25
N ALA A 23 46.04 24.55 -30.21
CA ALA A 23 46.27 25.89 -30.73
C ALA A 23 46.07 26.98 -29.67
N LEU A 24 45.12 26.81 -28.73
CA LEU A 24 44.93 27.71 -27.58
C LEU A 24 46.01 27.53 -26.50
N ALA A 25 46.44 26.29 -26.21
CA ALA A 25 47.49 26.02 -25.24
C ALA A 25 48.89 26.51 -25.69
N LEU A 26 49.13 26.60 -27.01
CA LEU A 26 50.38 27.10 -27.61
C LEU A 26 50.54 28.63 -27.56
N MET A 27 49.47 29.39 -27.30
CA MET A 27 49.54 30.86 -27.20
C MET A 27 49.92 31.38 -25.80
N CYS A 28 49.98 30.50 -24.79
CA CYS A 28 50.49 30.81 -23.46
C CYS A 28 51.94 30.31 -23.34
N SER A 29 52.89 31.22 -23.54
CA SER A 29 54.32 31.00 -23.67
C SER A 29 55.02 30.33 -22.48
N GLY A 30 56.08 29.56 -22.78
CA GLY A 30 57.22 29.33 -21.87
C GLY A 30 57.48 27.85 -21.56
N ALA A 31 58.65 27.36 -21.92
CA ALA A 31 59.10 25.98 -21.68
C ALA A 31 59.20 25.66 -20.17
N THR A 32 58.09 25.23 -19.56
CA THR A 32 58.08 24.53 -18.27
C THR A 32 57.03 23.43 -18.27
N ALA A 33 57.50 22.21 -17.96
CA ALA A 33 56.78 21.01 -17.55
C ALA A 33 55.54 20.58 -18.37
N ARG A 34 55.73 19.55 -19.19
CA ARG A 34 54.70 18.75 -19.92
C ARG A 34 53.44 18.44 -19.08
N ALA A 35 53.56 18.24 -17.77
CA ALA A 35 52.45 17.99 -16.85
C ALA A 35 51.49 19.19 -16.66
N ALA A 36 52.00 20.43 -16.66
CA ALA A 36 51.17 21.63 -16.58
C ALA A 36 50.39 21.84 -17.89
N GLN A 37 51.03 21.54 -19.03
CA GLN A 37 50.43 21.60 -20.35
C GLN A 37 49.34 20.53 -20.53
N ASP A 38 49.58 19.29 -20.08
CA ASP A 38 48.58 18.21 -20.10
C ASP A 38 47.37 18.54 -19.20
N THR A 39 47.60 19.18 -18.05
CA THR A 39 46.54 19.63 -17.13
C THR A 39 45.69 20.74 -17.77
N ALA A 40 46.32 21.74 -18.39
CA ALA A 40 45.62 22.82 -19.08
C ALA A 40 44.80 22.33 -20.28
N ILE A 41 45.33 21.39 -21.07
CA ILE A 41 44.61 20.75 -22.19
C ILE A 41 43.40 19.97 -21.67
N SER A 42 43.54 19.24 -20.56
CA SER A 42 42.44 18.50 -19.93
C SER A 42 41.32 19.42 -19.47
N GLN A 43 41.66 20.52 -18.78
CA GLN A 43 40.69 21.52 -18.30
C GLN A 43 39.95 22.22 -19.45
N ALA A 44 40.68 22.64 -20.49
CA ALA A 44 40.07 23.25 -21.68
C ALA A 44 39.15 22.26 -22.42
N THR A 45 39.55 21.00 -22.52
CA THR A 45 38.72 19.92 -23.10
C THR A 45 37.46 19.69 -22.27
N GLU A 46 37.54 19.73 -20.95
CA GLU A 46 36.38 19.65 -20.07
C GLU A 46 35.40 20.81 -20.31
N GLN A 47 35.89 22.06 -20.34
CA GLN A 47 35.05 23.24 -20.58
C GLN A 47 34.32 23.18 -21.92
N VAL A 48 35.00 22.78 -23.00
CA VAL A 48 34.39 22.63 -24.33
C VAL A 48 33.27 21.58 -24.32
N ASN A 49 33.51 20.44 -23.67
CA ASN A 49 32.52 19.36 -23.59
C ASN A 49 31.29 19.78 -22.75
N LEU A 50 31.53 20.45 -21.62
CA LEU A 50 30.44 20.98 -20.79
C LEU A 50 29.60 21.98 -21.57
N LEU A 51 30.22 22.94 -22.26
CA LEU A 51 29.50 23.92 -23.08
C LEU A 51 28.66 23.26 -24.17
N PHE A 52 29.20 22.25 -24.87
CA PHE A 52 28.46 21.52 -25.89
C PHE A 52 27.24 20.77 -25.33
N ASP A 53 27.39 20.13 -24.18
CA ASP A 53 26.29 19.48 -23.48
C ASP A 53 25.22 20.50 -23.04
N GLU A 54 25.61 21.69 -22.57
CA GLU A 54 24.66 22.74 -22.19
C GLU A 54 23.84 23.27 -23.38
N LEU A 55 24.47 23.42 -24.54
CA LEU A 55 23.77 23.73 -25.79
C LEU A 55 22.73 22.66 -26.14
N SER A 56 23.01 21.38 -25.84
CA SER A 56 22.05 20.30 -26.08
C SER A 56 20.80 20.37 -25.20
N LEU A 57 20.85 21.13 -24.10
CA LEU A 57 19.71 21.41 -23.21
C LEU A 57 18.91 22.65 -23.65
N PHE A 58 19.27 23.31 -24.74
CA PHE A 58 18.53 24.48 -25.24
C PHE A 58 17.29 24.04 -26.02
N ASP A 59 16.10 24.32 -25.50
CA ASP A 59 14.82 24.12 -26.19
C ASP A 59 14.12 25.47 -26.37
N ALA A 60 14.00 25.92 -27.62
CA ALA A 60 13.38 27.19 -27.95
C ALA A 60 11.90 27.27 -27.52
N LYS A 61 11.16 26.15 -27.51
CA LYS A 61 9.76 26.13 -27.07
C LYS A 61 9.67 26.26 -25.55
N ALA A 62 10.55 25.59 -24.81
CA ALA A 62 10.64 25.74 -23.36
C ALA A 62 11.03 27.16 -22.96
N MET A 63 12.01 27.74 -23.64
CA MET A 63 12.41 29.14 -23.44
C MET A 63 11.28 30.12 -23.77
N THR A 64 10.52 29.88 -24.85
CA THR A 64 9.37 30.72 -25.20
C THR A 64 8.35 30.75 -24.06
N ARG A 65 7.96 29.57 -23.55
CA ARG A 65 7.01 29.47 -22.42
C ARG A 65 7.51 30.20 -21.18
N ALA A 66 8.79 30.03 -20.82
CA ALA A 66 9.38 30.74 -19.68
C ALA A 66 9.41 32.26 -19.87
N ILE A 67 9.72 32.73 -21.08
CA ILE A 67 9.72 34.16 -21.42
C ILE A 67 8.31 34.75 -21.36
N GLU A 68 7.32 34.05 -21.92
CA GLU A 68 5.92 34.45 -21.90
C GLU A 68 5.43 34.56 -20.45
N ASP A 69 5.68 33.54 -19.64
CA ASP A 69 5.35 33.50 -18.23
C ASP A 69 6.00 34.65 -17.43
N LEU A 70 7.30 34.90 -17.64
CA LEU A 70 8.01 36.02 -17.01
C LEU A 70 7.41 37.37 -17.43
N ALA A 71 7.09 37.53 -18.71
CA ALA A 71 6.50 38.77 -19.23
C ALA A 71 5.04 38.97 -18.79
N ASP A 72 4.30 37.90 -18.54
CA ASP A 72 2.93 37.97 -18.02
C ASP A 72 2.92 38.32 -16.53
N ARG A 73 3.78 37.69 -15.71
CA ARG A 73 3.84 37.95 -14.26
C ARG A 73 4.58 39.23 -13.89
N TYR A 74 5.57 39.62 -14.70
CA TYR A 74 6.46 40.75 -14.41
C TYR A 74 6.60 41.69 -15.62
N PRO A 75 5.49 42.29 -16.10
CA PRO A 75 5.48 43.08 -17.34
C PRO A 75 6.45 44.27 -17.30
N ASP A 76 6.66 44.88 -16.14
CA ASP A 76 7.57 46.02 -15.96
C ASP A 76 9.05 45.64 -15.97
N ARG A 77 9.37 44.34 -15.81
CA ARG A 77 10.74 43.82 -15.73
C ARG A 77 11.19 43.12 -17.00
N PHE A 78 10.28 42.88 -17.94
CA PHE A 78 10.55 42.01 -19.09
C PHE A 78 9.95 42.54 -20.40
N ASN A 79 10.81 43.03 -21.30
CA ASN A 79 10.38 43.43 -22.65
C ASN A 79 10.16 42.18 -23.52
N ARG A 80 8.91 41.69 -23.54
CA ARG A 80 8.49 40.48 -24.27
C ARG A 80 8.97 40.46 -25.72
N ALA A 81 8.68 41.51 -26.47
CA ALA A 81 8.98 41.57 -27.90
C ALA A 81 10.49 41.50 -28.17
N LYS A 82 11.28 42.26 -27.40
CA LYS A 82 12.74 42.27 -27.52
C LYS A 82 13.34 40.90 -27.22
N VAL A 83 12.95 40.28 -26.11
CA VAL A 83 13.55 39.00 -25.68
C VAL A 83 13.13 37.84 -26.58
N LEU A 84 11.89 37.82 -27.08
CA LEU A 84 11.46 36.81 -28.06
C LEU A 84 12.21 36.95 -29.40
N ALA A 85 12.55 38.18 -29.81
CA ALA A 85 13.39 38.40 -30.99
C ALA A 85 14.82 37.88 -30.79
N GLU A 86 15.43 38.13 -29.62
CA GLU A 86 16.73 37.56 -29.25
C GLU A 86 16.70 36.02 -29.22
N LEU A 87 15.64 35.42 -28.63
CA LEU A 87 15.45 33.97 -28.63
C LEU A 87 15.41 33.42 -30.06
N THR A 88 14.66 34.07 -30.96
CA THR A 88 14.53 33.64 -32.36
C THR A 88 15.88 33.64 -33.07
N ALA A 89 16.70 34.67 -32.83
CA ALA A 89 18.04 34.75 -33.38
C ALA A 89 18.94 33.61 -32.89
N HIS A 90 18.99 33.37 -31.58
CA HIS A 90 19.79 32.28 -31.00
C HIS A 90 19.28 30.89 -31.40
N ALA A 91 17.96 30.67 -31.44
CA ALA A 91 17.36 29.41 -31.88
C ALA A 91 17.70 29.09 -33.34
N THR A 92 17.78 30.11 -34.20
CA THR A 92 18.19 29.97 -35.61
C THR A 92 19.67 29.60 -35.71
N GLN A 93 20.53 30.20 -34.87
CA GLN A 93 21.97 29.93 -34.83
C GLN A 93 22.32 28.57 -34.22
N LEU A 94 21.49 28.02 -33.33
CA LEU A 94 21.81 26.80 -32.57
C LEU A 94 22.25 25.63 -33.46
N LYS A 95 21.58 25.43 -34.60
CA LYS A 95 21.93 24.34 -35.53
C LYS A 95 23.31 24.50 -36.16
N SER A 96 23.66 25.71 -36.62
CA SER A 96 24.97 25.98 -37.22
C SER A 96 26.08 25.91 -36.17
N VAL A 97 25.88 26.51 -34.99
CA VAL A 97 26.84 26.45 -33.89
C VAL A 97 27.10 25.01 -33.44
N THR A 98 26.05 24.20 -33.31
CA THR A 98 26.18 22.76 -32.99
C THR A 98 26.97 22.00 -34.06
N ALA A 99 26.83 22.38 -35.34
CA ALA A 99 27.59 21.78 -36.43
C ALA A 99 29.08 22.20 -36.37
N MET A 100 29.36 23.47 -36.06
CA MET A 100 30.71 24.00 -35.85
C MET A 100 31.44 23.26 -34.72
N PHE A 101 30.77 23.00 -33.58
CA PHE A 101 31.32 22.16 -32.50
C PHE A 101 31.69 20.75 -32.99
N LYS A 102 30.87 20.15 -33.86
CA LYS A 102 31.14 18.83 -34.46
C LYS A 102 32.31 18.82 -35.44
N GLN A 103 32.64 19.98 -35.99
CA GLN A 103 33.73 20.16 -36.93
C GLN A 103 35.02 20.68 -36.26
N GLY A 104 35.00 20.91 -34.93
CA GLY A 104 36.15 21.43 -34.19
C GLY A 104 36.48 22.90 -34.50
N ASP A 105 35.53 23.67 -35.04
CA ASP A 105 35.71 25.07 -35.42
C ASP A 105 35.90 25.96 -34.17
N PRO A 106 37.01 26.72 -34.06
CA PRO A 106 37.26 27.62 -32.94
C PRO A 106 36.15 28.68 -32.73
N ALA A 107 35.47 29.12 -33.79
CA ALA A 107 34.39 30.10 -33.68
C ALA A 107 33.12 29.51 -33.01
N ALA A 108 33.04 28.20 -32.83
CA ALA A 108 31.94 27.54 -32.13
C ALA A 108 31.88 27.94 -30.65
N LEU A 109 33.04 28.17 -30.01
CA LEU A 109 33.14 28.50 -28.60
C LEU A 109 32.42 29.81 -28.22
N PRO A 110 32.80 30.98 -28.76
CA PRO A 110 32.13 32.24 -28.42
C PRO A 110 30.66 32.24 -28.86
N ALA A 111 30.32 31.63 -30.01
CA ALA A 111 28.94 31.55 -30.47
C ALA A 111 28.07 30.65 -29.59
N GLY A 112 28.61 29.52 -29.12
CA GLY A 112 27.96 28.64 -28.16
C GLY A 112 27.76 29.29 -26.81
N GLN A 113 28.80 29.97 -26.32
CA GLN A 113 28.76 30.70 -25.04
C GLN A 113 27.66 31.76 -25.07
N ALA A 114 27.52 32.52 -26.17
CA ALA A 114 26.46 33.52 -26.31
C ALA A 114 25.04 32.94 -26.18
N ILE A 115 24.78 31.74 -26.71
CA ILE A 115 23.47 31.07 -26.59
C ILE A 115 23.21 30.61 -25.15
N VAL A 116 24.23 30.06 -24.48
CA VAL A 116 24.13 29.63 -23.08
C VAL A 116 23.97 30.83 -22.15
N ASP A 117 24.72 31.91 -22.38
CA ASP A 117 24.62 33.17 -21.63
C ASP A 117 23.25 33.81 -21.79
N PHE A 118 22.67 33.76 -23.00
CA PHE A 118 21.29 34.17 -23.24
C PHE A 118 20.32 33.37 -22.36
N LYS A 119 20.39 32.04 -22.41
CA LYS A 119 19.53 31.15 -21.59
C LYS A 119 19.70 31.45 -20.09
N ARG A 120 20.94 31.55 -19.62
CA ARG A 120 21.28 31.85 -18.22
C ARG A 120 20.71 33.22 -17.81
N ARG A 121 20.97 34.28 -18.58
CA ARG A 121 20.47 35.63 -18.30
C ARG A 121 18.94 35.66 -18.20
N ILE A 122 18.24 35.01 -19.12
CA ILE A 122 16.78 35.02 -19.12
C ILE A 122 16.21 34.25 -17.93
N LEU A 123 16.67 33.02 -17.69
CA LEU A 123 16.11 32.18 -16.62
C LEU A 123 16.48 32.68 -15.22
N LEU A 124 17.69 33.24 -15.04
CA LEU A 124 18.11 33.86 -13.77
C LEU A 124 17.45 35.23 -13.52
N ALA A 125 16.86 35.87 -14.54
CA ALA A 125 16.11 37.11 -14.36
C ALA A 125 14.75 36.91 -13.65
N ASN A 126 14.37 35.66 -13.35
CA ASN A 126 13.14 35.38 -12.62
C ASN A 126 13.21 35.97 -11.19
N PRO A 127 12.31 36.89 -10.79
CA PRO A 127 12.33 37.52 -9.47
C PRO A 127 12.23 36.57 -8.27
N VAL A 128 11.82 35.31 -8.45
CA VAL A 128 11.85 34.30 -7.37
C VAL A 128 13.27 33.85 -7.00
N ILE A 129 14.25 34.15 -7.86
CA ILE A 129 15.69 33.98 -7.66
C ILE A 129 16.22 35.30 -7.09
N ASP A 130 15.94 35.52 -5.82
CA ASP A 130 16.31 36.72 -5.05
C ASP A 130 17.57 36.49 -4.20
N PHE A 131 18.46 35.60 -4.66
CA PHE A 131 19.67 35.18 -3.98
C PHE A 131 20.81 35.02 -4.99
N ASP A 132 22.04 35.29 -4.55
CA ASP A 132 23.23 35.18 -5.40
C ASP A 132 24.02 33.89 -5.15
N GLN A 133 23.68 33.16 -4.09
CA GLN A 133 24.41 31.97 -3.63
C GLN A 133 23.48 30.83 -3.19
N VAL A 134 23.97 29.62 -3.35
CA VAL A 134 23.35 28.35 -2.94
C VAL A 134 24.31 27.63 -2.01
N VAL A 135 23.85 27.12 -0.86
CA VAL A 135 24.63 26.16 -0.08
C VAL A 135 24.48 24.78 -0.72
N ALA A 136 25.59 24.06 -0.88
CA ALA A 136 25.59 22.73 -1.48
C ALA A 136 26.69 21.83 -0.88
N VAL A 137 26.56 20.52 -1.09
CA VAL A 137 27.58 19.53 -0.77
C VAL A 137 28.37 19.19 -2.03
N GLN A 138 29.68 19.36 -2.01
CA GLN A 138 30.60 18.75 -2.97
C GLN A 138 31.03 17.39 -2.41
N ARG A 139 30.92 16.29 -3.19
CA ARG A 139 31.24 14.94 -2.71
C ARG A 139 31.81 14.02 -3.80
N ILE A 140 32.78 13.20 -3.42
CA ILE A 140 33.17 11.97 -4.10
C ILE A 140 33.61 10.92 -3.07
N ARG A 141 33.52 9.64 -3.44
CA ARG A 141 34.22 8.54 -2.76
C ARG A 141 35.18 7.88 -3.74
N PRO A 142 36.50 8.16 -3.64
CA PRO A 142 37.48 7.64 -4.58
C PRO A 142 37.41 6.11 -4.73
N GLY A 143 37.48 5.62 -5.96
CA GLY A 143 37.49 4.18 -6.27
C GLY A 143 36.10 3.53 -6.37
N THR A 144 35.03 4.33 -6.47
CA THR A 144 33.64 3.84 -6.59
C THR A 144 32.96 4.23 -7.92
N GLU A 145 33.70 4.83 -8.85
CA GLU A 145 33.18 5.52 -10.03
C GLU A 145 32.56 4.60 -11.10
N ASP A 146 32.94 3.32 -11.14
CA ASP A 146 32.59 2.38 -12.24
C ASP A 146 31.14 1.86 -12.23
N LYS A 147 30.34 2.17 -11.19
CA LYS A 147 28.97 1.62 -11.00
C LYS A 147 27.90 2.74 -10.95
N PRO A 148 27.39 3.22 -12.10
CA PRO A 148 26.64 4.48 -12.18
C PRO A 148 25.31 4.54 -11.40
N ASP A 149 24.73 3.40 -11.02
CA ASP A 149 23.51 3.29 -10.22
C ASP A 149 23.76 2.92 -8.74
N ALA A 150 25.03 2.71 -8.32
CA ALA A 150 25.40 2.39 -6.94
C ALA A 150 25.61 3.66 -6.09
N LEU A 151 24.57 4.49 -6.01
CA LEU A 151 24.60 5.81 -5.38
C LEU A 151 24.94 5.77 -3.87
N CYS A 152 24.72 4.66 -3.17
CA CYS A 152 25.16 4.46 -1.78
C CYS A 152 26.66 4.64 -1.62
N THR A 153 27.44 4.00 -2.49
CA THR A 153 28.90 4.11 -2.43
C THR A 153 29.43 5.34 -3.15
N GLN A 154 28.74 5.86 -4.16
CA GLN A 154 29.24 6.99 -4.95
C GLN A 154 28.97 8.35 -4.31
N VAL A 155 27.76 8.52 -3.78
CA VAL A 155 27.23 9.81 -3.31
C VAL A 155 26.52 9.71 -1.97
N GLY A 156 26.56 8.56 -1.30
CA GLY A 156 26.02 8.39 0.05
C GLY A 156 24.50 8.35 0.12
N MET A 157 23.82 7.70 -0.84
CA MET A 157 22.36 7.50 -0.81
C MET A 157 21.98 6.12 -0.28
N THR A 158 21.00 6.02 0.60
CA THR A 158 20.57 4.72 1.15
C THR A 158 19.82 3.88 0.11
N ASN A 159 19.78 2.56 0.30
CA ASN A 159 18.73 1.77 -0.34
C ASN A 159 17.36 2.31 0.09
N ASN A 160 16.36 2.17 -0.79
CA ASN A 160 15.03 2.78 -0.60
C ASN A 160 14.21 2.18 0.57
N TRP A 161 14.73 1.12 1.19
CA TRP A 161 14.19 0.45 2.38
C TRP A 161 15.12 0.53 3.61
N LEU A 162 16.23 1.28 3.55
CA LEU A 162 17.20 1.44 4.63
C LEU A 162 17.34 2.90 5.05
N VAL A 163 17.95 3.12 6.21
CA VAL A 163 18.28 4.45 6.75
C VAL A 163 19.77 4.76 6.63
N ASN A 164 20.19 5.94 7.09
CA ASN A 164 21.55 6.45 6.92
C ASN A 164 22.63 5.54 7.48
N THR A 165 22.31 4.69 8.46
CA THR A 165 23.24 3.69 9.01
C THR A 165 23.81 2.71 7.97
N SER A 166 23.14 2.59 6.81
CA SER A 166 23.63 1.80 5.66
C SER A 166 24.68 2.50 4.79
N ILE A 167 24.89 3.81 4.96
CA ILE A 167 25.87 4.59 4.20
C ILE A 167 27.26 4.36 4.83
N PRO A 168 28.33 4.19 4.02
CA PRO A 168 29.70 4.18 4.53
C PRO A 168 29.99 5.41 5.39
N LYS A 169 30.44 5.22 6.63
CA LYS A 169 30.73 6.32 7.57
C LYS A 169 31.91 7.20 7.14
N GLY A 170 32.88 6.64 6.41
CA GLY A 170 34.11 7.34 6.02
C GLY A 170 34.67 6.93 4.65
N GLY A 171 35.81 7.55 4.31
CA GLY A 171 36.46 7.43 3.00
C GLY A 171 35.91 8.43 1.97
N TRP A 172 35.27 9.51 2.44
CA TRP A 172 34.73 10.55 1.59
C TRP A 172 35.77 11.64 1.34
N ASP A 173 35.71 12.25 0.17
CA ASP A 173 36.23 13.59 -0.06
C ASP A 173 34.98 14.46 -0.25
N ASN A 174 34.56 15.13 0.83
CA ASN A 174 33.39 15.99 0.80
C ASN A 174 33.54 17.28 1.59
N SER A 175 32.87 18.31 1.10
CA SER A 175 32.76 19.61 1.74
C SER A 175 31.36 20.20 1.58
N ILE A 176 30.95 20.97 2.59
CA ILE A 176 29.81 21.90 2.51
C ILE A 176 30.38 23.26 2.10
N GLY A 177 29.75 23.93 1.13
CA GLY A 177 30.24 25.21 0.64
C GLY A 177 29.17 26.09 -0.01
N LYS A 178 29.56 27.33 -0.35
CA LYS A 178 28.74 28.31 -1.07
C LYS A 178 29.02 28.20 -2.56
N LEU A 179 27.97 28.02 -3.34
CA LEU A 179 27.96 28.03 -4.79
C LEU A 179 27.33 29.34 -5.28
N SER A 180 28.13 30.21 -5.89
CA SER A 180 27.64 31.38 -6.61
C SER A 180 26.90 30.97 -7.89
N LEU A 181 25.92 31.77 -8.32
CA LEU A 181 25.11 31.47 -9.53
C LEU A 181 25.93 31.41 -10.84
N ASP A 182 27.14 31.95 -10.84
CA ASP A 182 28.07 31.86 -11.97
C ASP A 182 28.73 30.46 -12.09
N GLY A 183 28.71 29.66 -11.02
CA GLY A 183 29.31 28.33 -10.92
C GLY A 183 30.54 28.23 -9.98
N THR A 184 30.92 29.32 -9.31
CA THR A 184 32.05 29.33 -8.37
C THR A 184 31.66 28.68 -7.05
N PHE A 185 32.44 27.69 -6.58
CA PHE A 185 32.18 26.97 -5.33
C PHE A 185 33.30 27.23 -4.31
N GLU A 186 32.92 27.69 -3.12
CA GLU A 186 33.80 28.00 -2.00
C GLU A 186 33.52 27.06 -0.82
N PRO A 187 34.43 26.12 -0.47
CA PRO A 187 34.23 25.21 0.64
C PRO A 187 34.31 25.95 1.98
N MET A 188 33.44 25.58 2.92
CA MET A 188 33.36 26.16 4.26
C MET A 188 33.76 25.15 5.34
N ALA A 189 33.35 23.90 5.18
CA ALA A 189 33.69 22.80 6.08
C ALA A 189 33.96 21.54 5.26
N ALA A 190 35.00 20.80 5.58
CA ALA A 190 35.38 19.57 4.90
C ALA A 190 35.66 18.44 5.90
N SER A 191 35.39 17.21 5.51
CA SER A 191 35.64 16.02 6.34
C SER A 191 35.88 14.80 5.47
N THR A 192 36.54 13.79 6.05
CA THR A 192 36.66 12.45 5.46
C THR A 192 35.51 11.52 5.86
N THR A 193 34.68 11.97 6.81
CA THR A 193 33.40 11.36 7.17
C THR A 193 32.26 11.98 6.35
N PHE A 194 31.14 11.26 6.28
CA PHE A 194 29.98 11.73 5.53
C PHE A 194 29.49 13.09 6.07
N MET A 195 29.16 14.04 5.18
CA MET A 195 28.52 15.32 5.53
C MET A 195 27.31 15.60 4.64
N GLY A 196 26.08 15.50 5.13
CA GLY A 196 24.85 15.71 4.33
C GLY A 196 23.60 15.93 5.18
N ASP A 197 22.42 15.77 4.59
CA ASP A 197 21.11 16.08 5.20
C ASP A 197 20.99 17.56 5.64
N LEU A 198 21.28 18.47 4.72
CA LEU A 198 21.36 19.90 4.99
C LEU A 198 19.98 20.51 5.34
N ASN A 199 19.94 21.35 6.38
CA ASN A 199 18.75 22.13 6.74
C ASN A 199 19.12 23.56 7.20
N LEU A 200 18.76 24.57 6.39
CA LEU A 200 19.12 25.97 6.62
C LEU A 200 18.18 26.66 7.59
N HIS A 201 18.74 27.28 8.63
CA HIS A 201 17.98 28.09 9.59
C HIS A 201 17.30 29.28 8.91
N PHE A 202 16.17 29.76 9.45
CA PHE A 202 15.41 30.86 8.86
C PHE A 202 16.22 32.16 8.73
N SER A 203 17.17 32.39 9.64
CA SER A 203 18.07 33.55 9.60
C SER A 203 19.20 33.46 8.56
N ALA A 204 19.39 32.29 7.96
CA ALA A 204 20.48 31.97 7.02
C ALA A 204 21.92 32.09 7.60
N ASP A 205 22.06 32.17 8.92
CA ASP A 205 23.37 32.26 9.58
C ASP A 205 23.92 30.90 10.03
N THR A 206 23.05 29.89 10.13
CA THR A 206 23.42 28.53 10.56
C THR A 206 22.72 27.45 9.74
N LEU A 207 23.33 26.27 9.71
CA LEU A 207 22.89 25.11 8.92
C LEU A 207 23.05 23.84 9.76
N LEU A 208 22.00 23.01 9.85
CA LEU A 208 22.13 21.65 10.38
C LEU A 208 22.62 20.70 9.29
N TYR A 209 23.39 19.69 9.70
CA TYR A 209 23.78 18.56 8.86
C TYR A 209 24.06 17.30 9.70
N SER A 210 23.96 16.14 9.07
CA SER A 210 24.37 14.85 9.64
C SER A 210 25.83 14.55 9.34
N SER A 211 26.55 14.04 10.35
CA SER A 211 27.92 13.52 10.21
C SER A 211 28.20 12.45 11.27
N ILE A 212 29.43 11.97 11.34
CA ILE A 212 29.87 10.97 12.31
C ILE A 212 30.55 11.65 13.48
N SER A 213 30.10 11.33 14.70
CA SER A 213 30.73 11.83 15.92
C SER A 213 32.13 11.25 16.11
N GLU A 214 33.06 12.09 16.53
CA GLU A 214 34.41 11.66 16.88
C GLU A 214 34.43 10.82 18.16
N ASP A 215 33.51 11.06 19.09
CA ASP A 215 33.50 10.47 20.43
C ASP A 215 33.09 8.99 20.40
N ASN A 216 31.94 8.70 19.79
CA ASN A 216 31.31 7.38 19.85
C ASN A 216 31.19 6.69 18.48
N LYS A 217 31.64 7.34 17.39
CA LYS A 217 31.60 6.84 16.00
C LYS A 217 30.20 6.51 15.47
N THR A 218 29.15 7.10 16.03
CA THR A 218 27.76 7.02 15.55
C THR A 218 27.39 8.22 14.69
N TRP A 219 26.29 8.11 13.93
CA TRP A 219 25.69 9.24 13.23
C TRP A 219 25.13 10.23 14.25
N GLN A 220 25.49 11.50 14.11
CA GLN A 220 25.03 12.59 14.95
C GLN A 220 24.73 13.84 14.12
N ILE A 221 24.01 14.78 14.74
CA ILE A 221 23.58 16.04 14.15
C ILE A 221 24.57 17.13 14.54
N PHE A 222 24.97 17.92 13.57
CA PHE A 222 25.89 19.03 13.70
C PHE A 222 25.26 20.32 13.20
N GLU A 223 25.78 21.44 13.68
CA GLU A 223 25.40 22.77 13.26
C GLU A 223 26.65 23.54 12.81
N LEU A 224 26.61 24.02 11.57
CA LEU A 224 27.63 24.88 10.97
C LEU A 224 27.18 26.33 11.04
N ASN A 225 28.04 27.21 11.56
CA ASN A 225 27.88 28.65 11.48
C ASN A 225 28.42 29.15 10.13
N LEU A 226 27.55 29.79 9.35
CA LEU A 226 27.85 30.20 7.97
C LEU A 226 28.60 31.54 7.86
N THR A 227 28.80 32.23 9.00
CA THR A 227 29.49 33.51 9.08
C THR A 227 30.97 33.36 9.44
N ASN A 228 31.32 32.35 10.25
CA ASN A 228 32.69 32.10 10.70
C ASN A 228 33.18 30.66 10.44
N ASN A 229 32.38 29.83 9.78
CA ASN A 229 32.69 28.46 9.39
C ASN A 229 33.00 27.50 10.56
N THR A 230 32.53 27.82 11.77
CA THR A 230 32.70 26.92 12.93
C THR A 230 31.57 25.91 13.02
N THR A 231 31.91 24.68 13.38
CA THR A 231 30.97 23.56 13.56
C THR A 231 30.86 23.18 15.04
N ARG A 232 29.66 22.81 15.49
CA ARG A 232 29.45 22.10 16.76
C ARG A 232 28.52 20.88 16.59
N GLN A 233 28.66 19.88 17.44
CA GLN A 233 27.66 18.81 17.57
C GLN A 233 26.45 19.34 18.35
N VAL A 234 25.24 18.98 17.91
CA VAL A 234 23.96 19.38 18.53
C VAL A 234 23.36 18.23 19.33
N SER A 235 23.30 17.03 18.76
CA SER A 235 22.76 15.86 19.45
C SER A 235 23.78 15.29 20.44
N ILE A 236 23.29 14.74 21.55
CA ILE A 236 24.15 14.12 22.57
C ILE A 236 24.50 12.70 22.13
N GLY A 237 25.81 12.41 22.00
CA GLY A 237 26.34 11.09 21.63
C GLY A 237 26.53 10.15 22.82
N ASN A 238 25.62 10.15 23.80
CA ASN A 238 25.76 9.35 25.03
C ASN A 238 25.57 7.84 24.82
N HIS A 239 24.99 7.43 23.70
CA HIS A 239 24.80 6.02 23.34
C HIS A 239 25.66 5.65 22.13
N ASN A 240 26.32 4.49 22.16
CA ASN A 240 27.20 4.01 21.08
C ASN A 240 26.48 3.12 20.03
N ASP A 241 25.19 2.85 20.26
CA ASP A 241 24.31 2.01 19.44
C ASP A 241 23.11 2.77 18.85
N ILE A 242 23.12 4.10 19.00
CA ILE A 242 22.06 5.02 18.55
C ILE A 242 22.61 6.03 17.57
N ASP A 243 21.94 6.13 16.44
CA ASP A 243 22.29 6.98 15.32
C ASP A 243 21.20 8.04 15.15
N ASN A 244 21.60 9.31 15.06
CA ASN A 244 20.75 10.49 14.93
C ASN A 244 21.13 11.27 13.65
N PHE A 245 20.16 11.58 12.79
CA PHE A 245 20.39 12.20 11.47
C PHE A 245 19.12 12.89 10.93
N ASP A 246 19.23 13.53 9.76
CA ASP A 246 18.11 14.10 8.99
C ASP A 246 17.26 15.09 9.82
N ALA A 247 17.91 16.16 10.27
CA ALA A 247 17.36 17.12 11.21
C ALA A 247 16.71 18.35 10.53
N CYS A 248 15.70 18.92 11.18
CA CYS A 248 15.01 20.12 10.75
C CYS A 248 14.80 21.09 11.92
N TYR A 249 15.06 22.38 11.68
CA TYR A 249 14.76 23.43 12.65
C TYR A 249 13.25 23.61 12.85
N LEU A 250 12.86 23.93 14.08
CA LEU A 250 11.51 24.33 14.48
C LEU A 250 11.46 25.83 14.82
N PRO A 251 10.30 26.49 14.67
CA PRO A 251 10.19 27.94 14.84
C PRO A 251 10.34 28.41 16.30
N ASP A 252 10.21 27.49 17.26
CA ASP A 252 10.42 27.74 18.70
C ASP A 252 11.86 27.48 19.16
N GLY A 253 12.77 27.19 18.21
CA GLY A 253 14.17 26.93 18.49
C GLY A 253 14.50 25.46 18.76
N ARG A 254 13.53 24.55 18.81
CA ARG A 254 13.79 23.10 18.89
C ARG A 254 14.27 22.54 17.55
N VAL A 255 14.70 21.28 17.57
CA VAL A 255 15.13 20.51 16.39
C VAL A 255 14.37 19.19 16.38
N ILE A 256 13.72 18.88 15.25
CA ILE A 256 13.17 17.55 14.99
C ILE A 256 14.15 16.75 14.12
N TYR A 257 14.27 15.45 14.34
CA TYR A 257 15.26 14.62 13.65
C TYR A 257 14.87 13.15 13.63
N ALA A 258 15.51 12.37 12.76
CA ALA A 258 15.37 10.92 12.69
C ALA A 258 16.37 10.24 13.63
N SER A 259 15.92 9.24 14.40
CA SER A 259 16.76 8.48 15.33
C SER A 259 16.45 6.99 15.31
N THR A 260 17.48 6.16 15.45
CA THR A 260 17.33 4.71 15.58
C THR A 260 16.99 4.25 17.01
N ALA A 261 16.72 5.19 17.92
CA ALA A 261 16.36 4.91 19.32
C ALA A 261 15.05 4.12 19.51
N GLY A 262 14.23 3.99 18.48
CA GLY A 262 13.08 3.06 18.49
C GLY A 262 13.49 1.58 18.56
N PHE A 263 14.73 1.27 18.19
CA PHE A 263 15.38 -0.03 18.32
C PHE A 263 14.62 -1.20 17.67
N GLN A 264 13.93 -0.90 16.56
CA GLN A 264 13.26 -1.86 15.69
C GLN A 264 14.14 -2.22 14.48
N GLY A 265 13.90 -3.38 13.88
CA GLY A 265 14.58 -3.85 12.68
C GLY A 265 13.63 -4.03 11.50
N VAL A 266 14.09 -3.77 10.27
CA VAL A 266 13.25 -3.82 9.06
C VAL A 266 12.69 -5.24 8.84
N PRO A 267 11.36 -5.46 8.97
CA PRO A 267 10.78 -6.81 8.92
C PRO A 267 11.02 -7.58 7.62
N CYS A 268 10.95 -6.92 6.46
CA CYS A 268 11.09 -7.58 5.15
C CYS A 268 12.47 -8.21 4.88
N ILE A 269 13.48 -7.87 5.70
CA ILE A 269 14.83 -8.47 5.65
C ILE A 269 15.20 -9.17 6.96
N GLY A 270 14.20 -9.62 7.73
CA GLY A 270 14.40 -10.37 8.97
C GLY A 270 14.94 -9.54 10.13
N GLY A 271 14.67 -8.23 10.14
CA GLY A 271 15.11 -7.31 11.19
C GLY A 271 16.55 -6.82 11.05
N LYS A 272 17.24 -7.10 9.92
CA LYS A 272 18.68 -6.81 9.75
C LYS A 272 19.05 -5.34 9.52
N GLY A 273 18.11 -4.52 9.06
CA GLY A 273 18.33 -3.07 8.85
C GLY A 273 17.74 -2.26 9.98
N ASP A 274 18.38 -1.14 10.34
CA ASP A 274 17.83 -0.23 11.35
C ASP A 274 16.63 0.55 10.81
N ILE A 275 15.74 0.91 11.74
CA ILE A 275 14.60 1.80 11.50
C ILE A 275 14.83 3.11 12.24
N ALA A 276 14.41 4.21 11.61
CA ALA A 276 14.42 5.52 12.22
C ALA A 276 13.01 6.04 12.52
N ASN A 277 12.81 6.60 13.71
CA ASN A 277 11.60 7.34 14.06
C ASN A 277 11.94 8.78 14.40
N LEU A 278 10.94 9.66 14.32
CA LEU A 278 11.15 11.07 14.57
C LEU A 278 11.20 11.36 16.07
N HIS A 279 12.15 12.20 16.46
CA HIS A 279 12.37 12.70 17.80
C HIS A 279 12.50 14.22 17.76
N VAL A 280 12.23 14.89 18.88
CA VAL A 280 12.47 16.31 19.08
C VAL A 280 13.47 16.51 20.21
N MET A 281 14.28 17.56 20.11
CA MET A 281 15.19 18.01 21.17
C MET A 281 15.29 19.54 21.19
N ASN A 282 15.75 20.10 22.30
CA ASN A 282 16.23 21.47 22.36
C ASN A 282 17.51 21.62 21.53
N ARG A 283 17.82 22.85 21.06
CA ARG A 283 19.01 23.13 20.22
C ARG A 283 20.36 22.91 20.92
N ASP A 284 20.33 22.71 22.24
CA ASP A 284 21.49 22.36 23.06
C ASP A 284 21.64 20.84 23.25
N GLY A 285 20.75 20.03 22.64
CA GLY A 285 20.74 18.58 22.73
C GLY A 285 19.93 18.00 23.90
N THR A 286 19.36 18.84 24.76
CA THR A 286 18.56 18.41 25.91
C THR A 286 17.09 18.18 25.55
N GLY A 287 16.29 17.63 26.48
CA GLY A 287 14.83 17.54 26.32
C GLY A 287 14.36 16.61 25.20
N ILE A 288 15.11 15.52 24.95
CA ILE A 288 14.80 14.57 23.88
C ILE A 288 13.47 13.87 24.14
N ARG A 289 12.61 13.81 23.12
CA ARG A 289 11.35 13.03 23.13
C ARG A 289 11.08 12.37 21.78
N ARG A 290 10.65 11.11 21.80
CA ARG A 290 10.17 10.37 20.63
C ARG A 290 8.77 10.82 20.25
N LEU A 291 8.54 11.02 18.94
CA LEU A 291 7.28 11.49 18.38
C LEU A 291 6.55 10.41 17.58
N THR A 292 7.28 9.54 16.87
CA THR A 292 6.66 8.47 16.07
C THR A 292 7.05 7.08 16.56
N PHE A 293 6.10 6.14 16.48
CA PHE A 293 6.17 4.83 17.13
C PHE A 293 5.93 3.68 16.15
N ASP A 294 6.35 3.87 14.91
CA ASP A 294 6.05 3.03 13.76
C ASP A 294 6.99 1.83 13.62
N GLN A 295 6.55 0.76 12.94
CA GLN A 295 7.41 -0.40 12.62
C GLN A 295 8.47 -0.06 11.59
N GLU A 296 8.17 0.82 10.64
CA GLU A 296 9.10 1.22 9.61
C GLU A 296 9.57 2.66 9.77
N SER A 297 10.52 3.03 8.92
CA SER A 297 11.19 4.31 9.05
C SER A 297 10.32 5.50 8.66
N ASN A 298 10.52 6.57 9.41
CA ASN A 298 10.07 7.90 9.11
C ASN A 298 11.29 8.73 8.65
N TRP A 299 11.14 9.49 7.57
CA TRP A 299 12.26 10.19 6.93
C TRP A 299 11.91 11.64 6.59
N SER A 300 12.97 12.43 6.39
CA SER A 300 12.96 13.75 5.78
C SER A 300 11.92 14.69 6.37
N PRO A 301 11.95 14.93 7.71
CA PRO A 301 11.08 15.91 8.31
C PRO A 301 11.37 17.30 7.72
N TYR A 302 10.32 18.04 7.40
CA TYR A 302 10.44 19.41 6.89
C TYR A 302 9.32 20.28 7.43
N LEU A 303 9.68 21.47 7.89
CA LEU A 303 8.72 22.44 8.40
C LEU A 303 7.94 23.10 7.25
N MET A 304 6.62 23.03 7.33
CA MET A 304 5.69 23.70 6.41
C MET A 304 5.46 25.15 6.85
N GLU A 305 5.00 26.01 5.92
CA GLU A 305 4.75 27.43 6.21
C GLU A 305 3.66 27.67 7.26
N ASN A 306 2.79 26.69 7.50
CA ASN A 306 1.77 26.71 8.54
C ASN A 306 2.27 26.25 9.93
N GLY A 307 3.57 25.95 10.07
CA GLY A 307 4.17 25.49 11.33
C GLY A 307 4.08 23.98 11.58
N ARG A 308 3.40 23.21 10.72
CA ARG A 308 3.35 21.75 10.82
C ARG A 308 4.59 21.10 10.21
N ILE A 309 4.85 19.86 10.58
CA ILE A 309 5.91 19.03 10.00
C ILE A 309 5.31 18.15 8.91
N MET A 310 5.93 18.15 7.73
CA MET A 310 5.75 17.17 6.67
C MET A 310 6.87 16.13 6.77
N TYR A 311 6.55 14.85 6.65
CA TYR A 311 7.55 13.79 6.70
C TYR A 311 7.08 12.55 5.93
N GLN A 312 8.03 11.74 5.46
CA GLN A 312 7.70 10.48 4.81
C GLN A 312 7.55 9.37 5.86
N ARG A 313 6.56 8.51 5.70
CA ARG A 313 6.40 7.28 6.48
C ARG A 313 6.33 6.08 5.52
N TRP A 314 7.10 5.05 5.82
CA TRP A 314 6.84 3.72 5.26
C TRP A 314 5.85 3.02 6.20
N GLU A 315 4.80 2.40 5.70
CA GLU A 315 3.86 1.64 6.54
C GLU A 315 3.37 0.40 5.81
N TYR A 316 3.57 -0.82 6.33
CA TYR A 316 3.05 -2.01 5.64
C TYR A 316 2.44 -3.08 6.53
N THR A 317 1.94 -2.68 7.69
CA THR A 317 1.11 -3.54 8.52
C THR A 317 -0.16 -3.98 7.78
N ASP A 318 -0.29 -5.29 7.55
CA ASP A 318 -1.36 -5.91 6.75
C ASP A 318 -1.52 -5.32 5.32
N LEU A 319 -0.46 -4.70 4.79
CA LEU A 319 -0.38 -4.03 3.49
C LEU A 319 0.90 -4.46 2.73
N SER A 320 0.96 -4.22 1.43
CA SER A 320 2.16 -4.53 0.65
C SER A 320 3.34 -3.61 0.97
N HIS A 321 4.51 -4.19 1.24
CA HIS A 321 5.71 -3.45 1.65
C HIS A 321 6.41 -2.67 0.52
N PHE A 322 6.09 -2.97 -0.74
CA PHE A 322 6.76 -2.35 -1.88
C PHE A 322 6.32 -0.91 -2.10
N TRP A 323 5.05 -0.56 -1.90
CA TRP A 323 4.47 0.66 -2.47
C TRP A 323 3.99 1.69 -1.44
N SER A 324 3.94 1.34 -0.16
CA SER A 324 3.31 2.13 0.90
C SER A 324 4.26 3.14 1.56
N ARG A 325 4.90 3.97 0.73
CA ARG A 325 5.79 5.05 1.18
C ARG A 325 5.08 6.39 1.05
N THR A 326 4.24 6.64 2.03
CA THR A 326 3.26 7.71 2.07
C THR A 326 3.86 8.99 2.68
N LEU A 327 3.24 10.12 2.35
CA LEU A 327 3.60 11.41 2.94
C LEU A 327 2.63 11.69 4.09
N PHE A 328 3.16 12.12 5.23
CA PHE A 328 2.43 12.42 6.46
C PHE A 328 2.67 13.85 6.91
N SER A 329 1.82 14.33 7.82
CA SER A 329 2.03 15.58 8.54
C SER A 329 1.61 15.49 10.01
N MET A 330 2.21 16.32 10.86
CA MET A 330 1.91 16.39 12.30
C MET A 330 2.24 17.78 12.87
N ASN A 331 1.82 18.06 14.11
CA ASN A 331 2.32 19.20 14.87
C ASN A 331 3.76 18.93 15.36
N PRO A 332 4.56 19.98 15.64
CA PRO A 332 5.94 19.82 16.12
C PRO A 332 6.10 18.98 17.40
N ASP A 333 5.06 18.88 18.21
CA ASP A 333 5.03 18.09 19.45
C ASP A 333 4.62 16.62 19.25
N GLY A 334 4.36 16.20 18.00
CA GLY A 334 3.94 14.85 17.65
C GLY A 334 2.44 14.61 17.65
N THR A 335 1.61 15.59 18.01
CA THR A 335 0.14 15.47 17.95
C THR A 335 -0.39 15.63 16.51
N ASP A 336 -1.63 15.18 16.27
CA ASP A 336 -2.35 15.30 15.00
C ASP A 336 -1.62 14.65 13.80
N GLN A 337 -1.03 13.47 14.01
CA GLN A 337 -0.38 12.70 12.95
C GLN A 337 -1.40 12.20 11.93
N LYS A 338 -1.26 12.62 10.67
CA LYS A 338 -2.21 12.32 9.59
C LYS A 338 -1.50 12.10 8.26
N ALA A 339 -2.03 11.17 7.46
CA ALA A 339 -1.58 11.01 6.09
C ALA A 339 -1.89 12.28 5.27
N TYR A 340 -0.88 12.77 4.55
CA TYR A 340 -0.96 13.92 3.67
C TYR A 340 -1.14 13.50 2.20
N TYR A 341 -0.43 12.49 1.71
CA TYR A 341 -0.57 12.00 0.32
C TYR A 341 -0.18 10.52 0.19
N GLY A 342 -0.89 9.78 -0.67
CA GLY A 342 -0.53 8.42 -1.09
C GLY A 342 -1.08 7.29 -0.21
N SER A 343 -1.83 7.61 0.86
CA SER A 343 -2.53 6.57 1.64
C SER A 343 -3.59 5.88 0.78
N ASN A 344 -3.78 4.57 0.97
CA ASN A 344 -4.66 3.72 0.16
C ASN A 344 -4.38 3.79 -1.35
N SER A 345 -3.11 3.91 -1.75
CA SER A 345 -2.70 4.05 -3.16
C SER A 345 -1.58 3.07 -3.50
N TRP A 346 -1.49 2.65 -4.77
CA TRP A 346 -0.33 1.88 -5.25
C TRP A 346 0.74 2.78 -5.85
N TRP A 347 0.34 3.95 -6.36
CA TRP A 347 1.24 4.99 -6.81
C TRP A 347 1.09 6.21 -5.89
N PRO A 348 2.15 6.97 -5.62
CA PRO A 348 3.54 6.79 -6.05
C PRO A 348 4.19 5.56 -5.40
N ASN A 349 4.99 4.83 -6.18
CA ASN A 349 5.67 3.61 -5.69
C ASN A 349 6.53 3.93 -4.46
N THR A 350 7.22 5.08 -4.51
CA THR A 350 7.92 5.72 -3.39
C THR A 350 7.95 7.24 -3.59
N LEU A 351 7.98 8.00 -2.50
CA LEU A 351 8.16 9.47 -2.49
C LEU A 351 9.39 9.87 -1.66
N PHE A 352 10.48 10.34 -2.26
CA PHE A 352 11.66 10.79 -1.50
C PHE A 352 11.83 12.31 -1.54
N TYR A 353 12.41 12.85 -0.46
CA TYR A 353 12.76 14.27 -0.35
C TYR A 353 11.60 15.22 -0.66
N ALA A 354 10.41 14.91 -0.12
CA ALA A 354 9.25 15.76 -0.29
C ALA A 354 9.51 17.14 0.35
N LYS A 355 9.22 18.22 -0.38
CA LYS A 355 9.35 19.60 0.10
C LYS A 355 8.11 20.42 -0.27
N PRO A 356 7.52 21.16 0.69
CA PRO A 356 6.43 22.09 0.39
C PRO A 356 6.92 23.19 -0.56
N VAL A 357 6.04 23.65 -1.45
CA VAL A 357 6.34 24.77 -2.35
C VAL A 357 6.04 26.10 -1.63
N PRO A 358 6.99 27.04 -1.58
CA PRO A 358 6.77 28.33 -0.93
C PRO A 358 5.57 29.10 -1.52
N GLY A 359 4.72 29.66 -0.67
CA GLY A 359 3.52 30.41 -1.08
C GLY A 359 2.37 29.57 -1.65
N ALA A 360 2.48 28.23 -1.67
CA ALA A 360 1.47 27.33 -2.21
C ALA A 360 1.12 26.22 -1.18
N PRO A 361 0.11 26.44 -0.30
CA PRO A 361 -0.06 25.67 0.94
C PRO A 361 -0.40 24.18 0.75
N HIS A 362 -0.89 23.79 -0.43
CA HIS A 362 -1.24 22.41 -0.76
C HIS A 362 -0.24 21.73 -1.70
N THR A 363 0.72 22.51 -2.21
CA THR A 363 1.62 22.09 -3.27
C THR A 363 2.96 21.62 -2.68
N PHE A 364 3.49 20.52 -3.20
CA PHE A 364 4.79 20.00 -2.81
C PHE A 364 5.49 19.36 -4.02
N THR A 365 6.82 19.26 -3.95
CA THR A 365 7.59 18.44 -4.88
C THR A 365 8.17 17.24 -4.18
N ALA A 366 8.33 16.15 -4.90
CA ALA A 366 9.00 14.95 -4.40
C ALA A 366 9.65 14.17 -5.54
N ILE A 367 10.56 13.28 -5.18
CA ILE A 367 11.19 12.33 -6.09
C ILE A 367 10.37 11.03 -6.10
N VAL A 368 9.84 10.66 -7.25
CA VAL A 368 9.16 9.37 -7.45
C VAL A 368 10.16 8.32 -7.95
N SER A 369 10.28 7.21 -7.22
CA SER A 369 11.23 6.13 -7.51
C SER A 369 10.65 4.74 -7.18
N GLY A 370 11.40 3.67 -7.43
CA GLY A 370 11.02 2.28 -7.12
C GLY A 370 11.31 1.86 -5.67
N HIS A 371 10.79 0.71 -5.25
CA HIS A 371 11.23 0.09 -3.98
C HIS A 371 12.65 -0.48 -4.11
N HIS A 372 12.95 -1.16 -5.22
CA HIS A 372 14.30 -1.52 -5.62
C HIS A 372 14.79 -0.63 -6.76
N GLY A 373 16.05 -0.84 -7.17
CA GLY A 373 16.62 -0.14 -8.32
C GLY A 373 17.45 1.06 -7.90
N VAL A 374 17.14 2.23 -8.45
CA VAL A 374 17.93 3.44 -8.21
C VAL A 374 17.70 3.96 -6.78
N GLN A 375 18.78 4.22 -6.07
CA GLN A 375 18.79 4.60 -4.66
C GLN A 375 18.43 6.10 -4.49
N ARG A 376 17.27 6.39 -3.91
CA ARG A 376 16.68 7.71 -3.55
C ARG A 376 16.53 8.73 -4.69
N ALA A 377 17.15 8.51 -5.85
CA ALA A 377 16.99 9.32 -7.05
C ALA A 377 15.83 8.81 -7.92
N GLY A 378 15.29 9.68 -8.76
CA GLY A 378 14.10 9.34 -9.55
C GLY A 378 13.62 10.49 -10.42
N GLN A 379 12.32 10.45 -10.72
CA GLN A 379 11.62 11.51 -11.43
C GLN A 379 11.20 12.60 -10.43
N LEU A 380 11.46 13.87 -10.74
CA LEU A 380 10.90 14.97 -9.97
C LEU A 380 9.42 15.17 -10.37
N VAL A 381 8.52 15.22 -9.40
CA VAL A 381 7.09 15.44 -9.64
C VAL A 381 6.57 16.54 -8.72
N LEU A 382 5.79 17.44 -9.30
CA LEU A 382 5.01 18.47 -8.61
C LEU A 382 3.62 17.92 -8.30
N PHE A 383 3.17 18.08 -7.06
CA PHE A 383 1.89 17.62 -6.55
C PHE A 383 1.10 18.76 -5.94
N ASP A 384 -0.22 18.66 -6.00
CA ASP A 384 -1.19 19.53 -5.33
C ASP A 384 -2.23 18.67 -4.62
N ALA A 385 -2.13 18.64 -3.29
CA ALA A 385 -2.99 17.81 -2.45
C ALA A 385 -4.45 18.30 -2.38
N ALA A 386 -4.75 19.51 -2.87
CA ALA A 386 -6.12 20.01 -3.00
C ALA A 386 -6.86 19.38 -4.19
N LYS A 387 -6.12 18.96 -5.24
CA LYS A 387 -6.70 18.27 -6.41
C LYS A 387 -7.00 16.79 -6.16
N GLY A 388 -6.19 16.16 -5.33
CA GLY A 388 -6.36 14.76 -4.95
C GLY A 388 -5.22 14.29 -4.05
N ARG A 389 -5.43 13.18 -3.34
CA ARG A 389 -4.43 12.61 -2.41
C ARG A 389 -4.17 11.13 -2.65
N LYS A 390 -4.84 10.54 -3.64
CA LYS A 390 -4.79 9.11 -3.98
C LYS A 390 -4.24 8.94 -5.38
N ASP A 391 -3.41 7.92 -5.56
CA ASP A 391 -2.72 7.63 -6.82
C ASP A 391 -2.19 8.92 -7.50
N ALA A 392 -2.51 9.13 -8.78
CA ALA A 392 -2.06 10.30 -9.54
C ALA A 392 -3.03 11.50 -9.48
N ASP A 393 -4.11 11.45 -8.69
CA ASP A 393 -5.16 12.48 -8.70
C ASP A 393 -4.63 13.89 -8.35
N GLY A 394 -3.62 13.96 -7.48
CA GLY A 394 -2.96 15.22 -7.14
C GLY A 394 -1.62 15.44 -7.84
N ALA A 395 -1.21 14.59 -8.77
CA ALA A 395 0.02 14.78 -9.53
C ALA A 395 -0.20 15.84 -10.61
N VAL A 396 0.49 16.99 -10.49
CA VAL A 396 0.34 18.12 -11.40
C VAL A 396 1.21 17.94 -12.64
N GLN A 397 2.50 17.66 -12.45
CA GLN A 397 3.43 17.53 -13.56
C GLN A 397 4.70 16.78 -13.13
N ALA A 398 5.17 15.89 -13.98
CA ALA A 398 6.53 15.36 -13.89
C ALA A 398 7.52 16.29 -14.59
N LEU A 399 8.69 16.51 -14.01
CA LEU A 399 9.68 17.47 -14.49
C LEU A 399 10.93 16.74 -15.03
N PRO A 400 11.26 16.86 -16.33
CA PRO A 400 10.51 17.54 -17.39
C PRO A 400 9.26 16.75 -17.85
N GLY A 401 8.28 17.45 -18.43
CA GLY A 401 6.99 16.90 -18.86
C GLY A 401 5.89 17.95 -19.08
N PHE A 402 6.21 19.17 -19.53
CA PHE A 402 5.22 20.24 -19.69
C PHE A 402 3.98 19.80 -20.49
N GLY A 403 2.80 20.00 -19.91
CA GLY A 403 1.51 19.71 -20.52
C GLY A 403 1.19 18.22 -20.69
N LYS A 404 2.00 17.31 -20.13
CA LYS A 404 1.75 15.86 -20.17
C LYS A 404 1.13 15.40 -18.86
N PRO A 405 0.12 14.51 -18.90
CA PRO A 405 -0.40 13.87 -17.69
C PRO A 405 0.68 13.03 -17.01
N VAL A 406 0.60 12.92 -15.69
CA VAL A 406 1.46 12.03 -14.90
C VAL A 406 0.83 10.64 -14.86
N GLU A 407 1.46 9.69 -15.50
CA GLU A 407 0.97 8.29 -15.55
C GLU A 407 1.37 7.52 -14.27
N PRO A 408 0.42 6.88 -13.56
CA PRO A 408 0.68 6.13 -12.33
C PRO A 408 1.33 4.75 -12.61
N ILE A 409 2.61 4.75 -12.99
CA ILE A 409 3.35 3.53 -13.34
C ILE A 409 3.85 2.82 -12.07
N VAL A 410 3.22 1.70 -11.73
CA VAL A 410 3.61 0.87 -10.57
C VAL A 410 4.50 -0.30 -11.00
N ILE A 411 5.77 -0.21 -10.62
CA ILE A 411 6.81 -1.19 -10.90
C ILE A 411 7.94 -1.09 -9.86
N ASP A 412 8.49 -2.24 -9.48
CA ASP A 412 9.43 -2.36 -8.36
C ASP A 412 10.71 -1.55 -8.57
N LYS A 413 11.28 -1.62 -9.78
CA LYS A 413 12.50 -0.91 -10.18
C LYS A 413 12.20 0.34 -11.01
N TYR A 414 11.20 1.11 -10.58
CA TYR A 414 10.82 2.33 -11.29
C TYR A 414 12.02 3.28 -11.45
N TYR A 415 12.11 3.90 -12.62
CA TYR A 415 13.17 4.84 -13.00
C TYR A 415 14.61 4.27 -13.13
N THR A 416 14.82 2.95 -13.03
CA THR A 416 16.11 2.33 -13.37
C THR A 416 16.43 2.52 -14.85
N GLY A 417 17.67 2.92 -15.17
CA GLY A 417 18.12 3.18 -16.54
C GLY A 417 17.50 4.39 -17.24
N GLN A 418 16.63 5.15 -16.56
CA GLN A 418 16.00 6.37 -17.07
C GLN A 418 16.76 7.63 -16.63
N TRP A 419 16.63 8.69 -17.43
CA TRP A 419 17.33 9.97 -17.29
C TRP A 419 16.42 11.13 -17.71
N PRO A 420 16.61 12.34 -17.16
CA PRO A 420 17.58 12.70 -16.13
C PRO A 420 17.20 12.14 -14.75
N LYS A 421 18.19 11.80 -13.92
CA LYS A 421 17.95 11.42 -12.51
C LYS A 421 18.04 12.66 -11.63
N VAL A 422 17.05 12.85 -10.77
CA VAL A 422 16.98 14.00 -9.86
C VAL A 422 17.09 13.54 -8.41
N LEU A 423 17.81 14.34 -7.61
CA LEU A 423 17.97 14.23 -6.16
C LEU A 423 17.78 15.62 -5.52
N HIS A 424 17.38 15.62 -4.25
CA HIS A 424 17.35 16.80 -3.38
C HIS A 424 16.67 18.03 -4.03
N PRO A 425 15.39 17.92 -4.40
CA PRO A 425 14.66 19.08 -4.91
C PRO A 425 14.49 20.13 -3.82
N GLN A 426 14.62 21.39 -4.21
CA GLN A 426 14.39 22.56 -3.38
C GLN A 426 13.50 23.53 -4.19
N PRO A 427 12.16 23.48 -4.01
CA PRO A 427 11.26 24.40 -4.69
C PRO A 427 11.52 25.84 -4.26
N LEU A 428 11.54 26.76 -5.23
CA LEU A 428 11.61 28.21 -5.01
C LEU A 428 10.24 28.87 -5.18
N SER A 429 9.42 28.32 -6.09
CA SER A 429 8.03 28.66 -6.38
C SER A 429 7.36 27.47 -7.09
N GLU A 430 6.08 27.57 -7.44
CA GLU A 430 5.38 26.52 -8.22
C GLU A 430 6.01 26.27 -9.60
N THR A 431 6.79 27.22 -10.12
CA THR A 431 7.34 27.12 -11.48
C THR A 431 8.84 26.97 -11.55
N VAL A 432 9.58 27.14 -10.44
CA VAL A 432 11.06 27.11 -10.43
C VAL A 432 11.58 26.34 -9.23
N HIS A 433 12.54 25.45 -9.49
CA HIS A 433 13.11 24.51 -8.52
C HIS A 433 14.64 24.47 -8.68
N LEU A 434 15.36 24.31 -7.56
CA LEU A 434 16.75 23.84 -7.58
C LEU A 434 16.77 22.33 -7.36
N ALA A 435 17.69 21.62 -7.98
CA ALA A 435 17.91 20.21 -7.66
C ALA A 435 19.31 19.73 -8.08
N ALA A 436 19.73 18.61 -7.51
CA ALA A 436 20.88 17.86 -8.01
C ALA A 436 20.42 16.95 -9.16
N VAL A 437 21.01 17.11 -10.34
CA VAL A 437 20.60 16.38 -11.56
C VAL A 437 21.79 15.66 -12.18
N LYS A 438 21.56 14.41 -12.57
CA LYS A 438 22.46 13.60 -13.38
C LYS A 438 21.79 13.33 -14.73
N LEU A 439 22.35 13.83 -15.82
CA LEU A 439 21.71 13.80 -17.15
C LEU A 439 21.85 12.47 -17.88
N ASN A 440 22.88 11.68 -17.56
CA ASN A 440 23.13 10.37 -18.15
C ASN A 440 24.02 9.52 -17.23
N ALA A 441 24.25 8.25 -17.59
CA ALA A 441 24.99 7.30 -16.76
C ALA A 441 26.42 7.74 -16.38
N ARG A 442 27.12 8.45 -17.27
CA ARG A 442 28.52 8.85 -17.09
C ARG A 442 28.67 10.16 -16.33
N ASP A 443 27.65 11.01 -16.33
CA ASP A 443 27.70 12.30 -15.65
C ASP A 443 27.76 12.12 -14.14
N LYS A 444 28.37 13.10 -13.46
CA LYS A 444 28.18 13.29 -12.02
C LYS A 444 26.92 14.12 -11.79
N PHE A 445 26.43 14.12 -10.55
CA PHE A 445 25.32 15.00 -10.18
C PHE A 445 25.85 16.44 -10.16
N GLY A 446 25.15 17.34 -10.85
CA GLY A 446 25.40 18.78 -10.81
C GLY A 446 24.19 19.53 -10.25
N ILE A 447 24.35 20.81 -9.93
CA ILE A 447 23.23 21.66 -9.47
C ILE A 447 22.60 22.34 -10.67
N TYR A 448 21.28 22.22 -10.78
CA TYR A 448 20.48 22.81 -11.85
C TYR A 448 19.32 23.60 -11.27
N LEU A 449 18.97 24.66 -11.99
CA LEU A 449 17.66 25.29 -11.93
C LEU A 449 16.75 24.62 -12.96
N ILE A 450 15.60 24.16 -12.50
CA ILE A 450 14.59 23.42 -13.27
C ILE A 450 13.30 24.22 -13.22
N ASP A 451 12.70 24.52 -14.36
CA ASP A 451 11.36 25.09 -14.41
C ASP A 451 10.32 24.07 -14.89
N VAL A 452 9.04 24.42 -14.68
CA VAL A 452 7.91 23.62 -15.16
C VAL A 452 7.75 23.64 -16.68
N PHE A 453 8.52 24.47 -17.39
CA PHE A 453 8.43 24.61 -18.84
C PHE A 453 9.40 23.70 -19.60
N ASP A 454 10.10 22.81 -18.88
CA ASP A 454 11.13 21.85 -19.33
C ASP A 454 12.55 22.44 -19.49
N ASN A 455 12.80 23.66 -19.00
CA ASN A 455 14.16 24.19 -18.99
C ASN A 455 15.00 23.58 -17.85
N LEU A 456 16.20 23.12 -18.21
CA LEU A 456 17.26 22.74 -17.29
C LEU A 456 18.44 23.71 -17.46
N LEU A 457 18.71 24.54 -16.47
CA LEU A 457 19.84 25.46 -16.44
C LEU A 457 20.90 24.95 -15.44
N PRO A 458 22.06 24.47 -15.89
CA PRO A 458 23.16 24.13 -14.98
C PRO A 458 23.75 25.38 -14.30
N LEU A 459 23.82 25.31 -12.98
CA LEU A 459 24.58 26.25 -12.15
C LEU A 459 25.98 25.69 -11.87
N LYS A 460 26.09 24.37 -11.66
CA LYS A 460 27.37 23.69 -11.47
C LYS A 460 27.37 22.30 -12.08
N ARG A 461 28.37 22.03 -12.93
CA ARG A 461 28.73 20.68 -13.41
C ARG A 461 30.22 20.45 -13.18
N SER A 462 30.61 19.19 -13.04
CA SER A 462 32.01 18.81 -12.86
C SER A 462 32.22 17.34 -13.26
N GLN A 463 33.38 17.02 -13.81
CA GLN A 463 33.80 15.64 -14.00
C GLN A 463 34.54 15.06 -12.79
N SER A 464 34.93 15.87 -11.81
CA SER A 464 35.66 15.39 -10.62
C SER A 464 34.72 15.08 -9.45
N HIS A 465 33.79 15.98 -9.11
CA HIS A 465 32.92 15.83 -7.94
C HIS A 465 31.44 15.87 -8.28
N HIS A 466 30.64 15.24 -7.41
CA HIS A 466 29.19 15.44 -7.40
C HIS A 466 28.87 16.69 -6.59
N TYR A 467 27.84 17.42 -7.01
CA TYR A 467 27.25 18.51 -6.25
C TYR A 467 25.81 18.15 -5.89
N LEU A 468 25.47 18.25 -4.61
CA LEU A 468 24.25 17.70 -4.01
C LEU A 468 23.61 18.71 -3.05
N GLU A 469 22.35 18.45 -2.68
CA GLU A 469 21.63 19.16 -1.61
C GLU A 469 21.62 20.69 -1.75
N PRO A 470 21.22 21.25 -2.91
CA PRO A 470 21.21 22.70 -3.10
C PRO A 470 20.13 23.37 -2.24
N ILE A 471 20.52 24.36 -1.44
CA ILE A 471 19.61 25.23 -0.69
C ILE A 471 19.93 26.69 -1.02
N ALA A 472 18.95 27.46 -1.48
CA ALA A 472 19.11 28.89 -1.70
C ALA A 472 19.54 29.59 -0.39
N LEU A 473 20.68 30.30 -0.41
CA LEU A 473 21.20 31.00 0.75
C LEU A 473 20.49 32.35 0.89
N ARG A 474 19.34 32.36 1.55
CA ARG A 474 18.55 33.56 1.81
C ARG A 474 17.83 33.47 3.15
N LYS A 475 17.60 34.64 3.76
CA LYS A 475 16.72 34.76 4.92
C LYS A 475 15.30 34.35 4.52
N ARG A 476 14.62 33.65 5.41
CA ARG A 476 13.22 33.22 5.23
C ARG A 476 12.39 33.69 6.41
N LYS A 477 11.11 33.90 6.17
CA LYS A 477 10.15 34.14 7.26
C LYS A 477 10.10 32.89 8.15
N THR A 478 10.29 33.07 9.45
CA THR A 478 10.05 32.01 10.43
C THR A 478 8.56 31.65 10.42
N PRO A 479 8.18 30.38 10.19
CA PRO A 479 6.79 29.94 10.28
C PRO A 479 6.19 30.16 11.68
N PRO A 480 4.85 30.16 11.82
CA PRO A 480 4.21 30.29 13.12
C PRO A 480 4.60 29.15 14.07
N VAL A 481 4.76 29.48 15.36
CA VAL A 481 4.89 28.49 16.42
C VAL A 481 3.51 27.87 16.69
N ILE A 482 3.42 26.54 16.62
CA ILE A 482 2.26 25.79 17.10
C ILE A 482 2.56 25.42 18.56
N PRO A 483 1.76 25.90 19.54
CA PRO A 483 1.96 25.53 20.94
C PRO A 483 1.79 24.03 21.15
N ASP A 484 2.62 23.46 22.04
CA ASP A 484 2.49 22.07 22.47
C ASP A 484 1.09 21.84 23.07
N ARG A 485 0.46 20.74 22.65
CA ARG A 485 -0.84 20.25 23.09
C ARG A 485 -0.74 19.01 23.96
N VAL A 486 0.48 18.51 24.15
CA VAL A 486 0.76 17.34 24.98
C VAL A 486 0.69 17.68 26.47
N ASP A 487 0.13 16.76 27.26
CA ASP A 487 0.30 16.71 28.71
C ASP A 487 1.20 15.52 29.03
N LEU A 488 2.49 15.78 29.22
CA LEU A 488 3.50 14.74 29.46
C LEU A 488 3.33 14.01 30.81
N SER A 489 2.45 14.50 31.69
CA SER A 489 2.10 13.79 32.92
C SER A 489 1.02 12.71 32.70
N ALA A 490 0.28 12.80 31.59
CA ALA A 490 -0.75 11.83 31.22
C ALA A 490 -0.14 10.53 30.70
N LYS A 491 -0.82 9.40 30.96
CA LYS A 491 -0.47 8.07 30.41
C LYS A 491 -1.38 7.63 29.26
N HIS A 492 -2.39 8.44 28.97
CA HIS A 492 -3.46 8.11 28.04
C HIS A 492 -3.76 9.31 27.14
N ALA A 493 -4.35 9.00 26.00
CA ALA A 493 -4.99 9.93 25.09
C ALA A 493 -6.48 9.56 24.96
N MET A 494 -7.24 10.39 24.24
CA MET A 494 -8.62 10.11 23.88
C MET A 494 -8.72 9.89 22.37
N ALA A 495 -9.44 8.86 21.96
CA ALA A 495 -9.91 8.69 20.59
C ALA A 495 -11.36 9.16 20.50
N PHE A 496 -11.68 9.96 19.48
CA PHE A 496 -13.03 10.47 19.24
C PHE A 496 -13.43 10.30 17.77
N ILE A 497 -14.49 9.53 17.53
CA ILE A 497 -15.09 9.31 16.21
C ILE A 497 -16.44 10.02 16.18
N SER A 498 -16.61 10.96 15.25
CA SER A 498 -17.83 11.77 15.17
C SER A 498 -19.03 10.97 14.64
N ASP A 499 -18.86 10.25 13.53
CA ASP A 499 -19.82 9.28 13.02
C ASP A 499 -19.08 8.23 12.19
N ILE A 500 -19.02 7.00 12.71
CA ILE A 500 -18.32 5.89 12.08
C ILE A 500 -18.81 5.59 10.66
N TYR A 501 -20.06 5.93 10.33
CA TYR A 501 -20.65 5.72 9.00
C TYR A 501 -20.29 6.78 7.97
N THR A 502 -19.57 7.83 8.37
CA THR A 502 -19.05 8.85 7.44
C THR A 502 -17.79 8.34 6.74
N GLY A 503 -17.61 8.67 5.46
CA GLY A 503 -16.50 8.19 4.66
C GLY A 503 -16.73 6.81 4.00
N PRO A 504 -15.83 6.42 3.08
CA PRO A 504 -15.97 5.20 2.28
C PRO A 504 -15.73 3.89 3.05
N GLY A 505 -15.13 3.94 4.25
CA GLY A 505 -14.73 2.75 5.01
C GLY A 505 -15.87 1.87 5.50
N LEU A 506 -17.09 2.40 5.57
CA LEU A 506 -18.33 1.66 5.87
C LEU A 506 -19.44 1.90 4.84
N ALA A 507 -19.10 2.37 3.63
CA ALA A 507 -20.08 2.62 2.59
C ALA A 507 -20.92 1.36 2.28
N GLY A 508 -22.25 1.49 2.31
CA GLY A 508 -23.19 0.40 2.08
C GLY A 508 -23.50 -0.46 3.31
N VAL A 509 -22.83 -0.24 4.46
CA VAL A 509 -23.19 -0.89 5.72
C VAL A 509 -24.38 -0.13 6.36
N PRO A 510 -25.49 -0.81 6.71
CA PRO A 510 -26.62 -0.14 7.34
C PRO A 510 -26.26 0.51 8.67
N ARG A 511 -26.81 1.70 8.91
CA ARG A 511 -26.66 2.41 10.16
C ARG A 511 -27.24 1.59 11.32
N GLY A 512 -26.53 1.52 12.44
CA GLY A 512 -26.85 0.66 13.57
C GLY A 512 -26.36 -0.80 13.44
N ALA A 513 -25.79 -1.22 12.31
CA ALA A 513 -25.14 -2.53 12.19
C ALA A 513 -23.87 -2.65 13.07
N VAL A 514 -23.13 -1.56 13.26
CA VAL A 514 -21.98 -1.50 14.17
C VAL A 514 -22.50 -1.37 15.59
N LYS A 515 -22.02 -2.25 16.49
CA LYS A 515 -22.36 -2.25 17.92
C LYS A 515 -21.18 -1.89 18.82
N LYS A 516 -20.00 -2.38 18.46
CA LYS A 516 -18.76 -2.15 19.23
C LYS A 516 -17.59 -1.84 18.30
N LEU A 517 -16.52 -1.31 18.86
CA LEU A 517 -15.20 -1.29 18.25
C LEU A 517 -14.30 -2.27 19.01
N ARG A 518 -13.64 -3.20 18.30
CA ARG A 518 -12.47 -3.91 18.84
C ARG A 518 -11.29 -2.96 18.80
N VAL A 519 -10.61 -2.79 19.92
CA VAL A 519 -9.40 -1.96 20.04
C VAL A 519 -8.20 -2.89 20.30
N PHE A 520 -7.18 -2.77 19.47
CA PHE A 520 -5.95 -3.55 19.62
C PHE A 520 -4.73 -2.70 19.25
N LYS A 521 -3.56 -3.06 19.77
CA LYS A 521 -2.28 -2.46 19.35
C LYS A 521 -1.49 -3.43 18.49
N TYR A 522 -0.61 -2.88 17.66
CA TYR A 522 0.45 -3.66 17.04
C TYR A 522 1.67 -3.71 17.97
N GLU A 523 2.32 -4.87 18.01
CA GLU A 523 3.62 -5.04 18.65
C GLU A 523 4.68 -5.32 17.58
N PHE A 524 5.59 -4.36 17.44
CA PHE A 524 6.53 -4.28 16.34
C PHE A 524 7.83 -5.04 16.61
N SER A 525 8.39 -5.66 15.58
CA SER A 525 9.61 -6.46 15.60
C SER A 525 10.83 -5.65 16.05
N PRO A 526 11.65 -6.18 16.98
CA PRO A 526 12.91 -5.53 17.40
C PRO A 526 13.99 -5.64 16.30
N ARG A 527 15.14 -5.01 16.52
CA ARG A 527 16.33 -5.30 15.68
C ARG A 527 16.69 -6.78 15.70
N GLY A 528 17.27 -7.27 14.60
CA GLY A 528 17.76 -8.66 14.47
C GLY A 528 16.69 -9.74 14.48
N PHE A 529 15.40 -9.39 14.43
CA PHE A 529 14.30 -10.34 14.36
C PHE A 529 13.12 -9.75 13.55
N GLY A 530 12.42 -10.57 12.77
CA GLY A 530 11.26 -10.12 12.01
C GLY A 530 10.94 -11.01 10.81
N GLY A 531 9.89 -10.63 10.07
CA GLY A 531 9.44 -11.27 8.84
C GLY A 531 8.03 -11.84 8.94
N HIS A 532 7.21 -11.67 7.90
CA HIS A 532 5.79 -12.04 7.94
C HIS A 532 5.55 -13.53 8.27
N ALA A 533 6.44 -14.42 7.82
CA ALA A 533 6.31 -15.86 8.09
C ALA A 533 6.44 -16.19 9.58
N GLN A 534 6.98 -15.28 10.41
CA GLN A 534 7.12 -15.44 11.86
C GLN A 534 5.79 -15.27 12.60
N THR A 535 4.89 -14.42 12.12
CA THR A 535 3.61 -14.18 12.80
C THR A 535 2.59 -15.28 12.52
N GLY A 536 2.66 -15.89 11.34
CA GLY A 536 1.72 -16.88 10.84
C GLY A 536 1.73 -16.92 9.31
N ILE A 537 1.24 -18.02 8.73
CA ILE A 537 1.02 -18.09 7.28
C ILE A 537 0.04 -16.99 6.87
N GLN A 538 0.49 -16.04 6.04
CA GLN A 538 -0.34 -14.93 5.54
C GLN A 538 -1.00 -14.03 6.60
N SER A 539 -0.52 -14.00 7.85
CA SER A 539 -1.19 -13.26 8.94
C SER A 539 -0.79 -11.80 9.12
N GLY A 540 0.04 -11.27 8.21
CA GLY A 540 0.62 -9.93 8.30
C GLY A 540 2.07 -9.95 8.77
N TRP A 541 2.60 -8.77 9.07
CA TRP A 541 4.00 -8.57 9.46
C TRP A 541 4.19 -8.47 10.97
N ASP A 542 3.13 -8.09 11.69
CA ASP A 542 3.19 -7.61 13.06
C ASP A 542 2.31 -8.43 14.00
N LEU A 543 2.73 -8.48 15.28
CA LEU A 543 1.94 -9.06 16.35
C LEU A 543 0.74 -8.16 16.68
N LYS A 544 -0.37 -8.77 17.08
CA LYS A 544 -1.61 -8.07 17.43
C LYS A 544 -1.96 -8.35 18.89
N VAL A 545 -2.09 -7.28 19.69
CA VAL A 545 -2.37 -7.33 21.13
C VAL A 545 -3.74 -6.71 21.39
N ILE A 546 -4.70 -7.54 21.80
CA ILE A 546 -6.06 -7.07 22.07
C ILE A 546 -6.04 -6.26 23.36
N LEU A 547 -6.57 -5.04 23.29
CA LEU A 547 -6.85 -4.22 24.46
C LEU A 547 -8.26 -4.46 24.97
N GLY A 548 -9.22 -4.66 24.06
CA GLY A 548 -10.61 -4.96 24.40
C GLY A 548 -11.62 -4.38 23.43
N THR A 549 -12.80 -4.04 23.93
CA THR A 549 -13.87 -3.41 23.16
C THR A 549 -14.42 -2.14 23.81
N VAL A 550 -15.02 -1.27 23.00
CA VAL A 550 -15.81 -0.11 23.43
C VAL A 550 -17.11 -0.06 22.63
N ASP A 551 -18.14 0.54 23.19
CA ASP A 551 -19.46 0.63 22.55
C ASP A 551 -19.50 1.79 21.54
N VAL A 552 -20.32 1.62 20.50
CA VAL A 552 -20.66 2.67 19.54
C VAL A 552 -22.07 3.17 19.81
N GLU A 553 -22.23 4.48 19.95
CA GLU A 553 -23.51 5.12 20.25
C GLU A 553 -24.50 4.95 19.09
N GLU A 554 -25.80 5.13 19.36
CA GLU A 554 -26.86 4.99 18.34
C GLU A 554 -26.68 5.92 17.13
N ASP A 555 -26.05 7.09 17.34
CA ASP A 555 -25.75 8.03 16.28
C ASP A 555 -24.45 7.71 15.50
N GLY A 556 -23.79 6.60 15.81
CA GLY A 556 -22.55 6.15 15.20
C GLY A 556 -21.28 6.77 15.79
N SER A 557 -21.40 7.61 16.83
CA SER A 557 -20.24 8.22 17.50
C SER A 557 -19.61 7.30 18.54
N ALA A 558 -18.34 7.53 18.86
CA ALA A 558 -17.63 6.84 19.94
C ALA A 558 -16.51 7.71 20.53
N MET A 559 -16.33 7.67 21.85
CA MET A 559 -15.26 8.39 22.55
C MET A 559 -14.69 7.54 23.69
N PHE A 560 -13.39 7.28 23.67
CA PHE A 560 -12.77 6.34 24.60
C PHE A 560 -11.28 6.64 24.85
N ARG A 561 -10.78 6.15 25.98
CA ARG A 561 -9.37 6.30 26.38
C ARG A 561 -8.50 5.24 25.70
N ILE A 562 -7.35 5.67 25.18
CA ILE A 562 -6.32 4.79 24.60
C ILE A 562 -4.97 5.04 25.27
N PRO A 563 -4.07 4.05 25.33
CA PRO A 563 -2.70 4.30 25.78
C PRO A 563 -2.00 5.25 24.80
N SER A 564 -1.30 6.27 25.32
CA SER A 564 -0.51 7.18 24.49
C SER A 564 0.73 6.47 23.92
N ASN A 565 1.36 7.07 22.91
CA ASN A 565 2.61 6.57 22.31
C ASN A 565 2.50 5.13 21.74
N THR A 566 1.27 4.65 21.53
CA THR A 566 0.98 3.27 21.15
C THR A 566 0.34 3.23 19.77
N PRO A 567 0.76 2.33 18.86
CA PRO A 567 0.15 2.15 17.56
C PRO A 567 -1.18 1.38 17.69
N ILE A 568 -2.30 2.11 17.77
CA ILE A 568 -3.66 1.58 17.96
C ILE A 568 -4.35 1.37 16.62
N SER A 569 -5.10 0.28 16.50
CA SER A 569 -6.01 0.00 15.40
C SER A 569 -7.39 -0.42 15.92
N VAL A 570 -8.41 -0.23 15.09
CA VAL A 570 -9.81 -0.48 15.45
C VAL A 570 -10.54 -1.31 14.39
N GLN A 571 -11.50 -2.12 14.82
CA GLN A 571 -12.41 -2.86 13.93
C GLN A 571 -13.87 -2.60 14.36
N PRO A 572 -14.74 -2.04 13.50
CA PRO A 572 -16.17 -1.99 13.74
C PRO A 572 -16.76 -3.40 13.76
N LEU A 573 -17.42 -3.75 14.85
CA LEU A 573 -18.01 -5.06 15.09
C LEU A 573 -19.53 -5.02 14.95
N ASP A 574 -20.09 -6.07 14.36
CA ASP A 574 -21.54 -6.31 14.39
C ASP A 574 -22.01 -6.85 15.75
N ALA A 575 -23.31 -7.15 15.86
CA ALA A 575 -23.91 -7.70 17.09
C ALA A 575 -23.39 -9.10 17.47
N GLN A 576 -22.64 -9.77 16.60
CA GLN A 576 -22.05 -11.10 16.83
C GLN A 576 -20.53 -11.00 17.06
N GLY A 577 -19.98 -9.78 17.19
CA GLY A 577 -18.55 -9.55 17.40
C GLY A 577 -17.69 -9.68 16.14
N LYS A 578 -18.30 -9.73 14.94
CA LYS A 578 -17.58 -9.90 13.66
C LYS A 578 -17.20 -8.56 13.06
N ALA A 579 -15.96 -8.43 12.60
CA ALA A 579 -15.47 -7.21 11.97
C ALA A 579 -16.17 -6.93 10.63
N LEU A 580 -16.91 -5.81 10.57
CA LEU A 580 -17.53 -5.28 9.36
C LEU A 580 -16.51 -4.63 8.42
N ALA A 581 -15.42 -4.11 8.98
CA ALA A 581 -14.28 -3.59 8.25
C ALA A 581 -12.98 -3.85 9.03
N ILE A 582 -11.86 -3.89 8.33
CA ILE A 582 -10.54 -4.11 8.90
C ILE A 582 -9.67 -2.90 8.59
N MET A 583 -9.24 -2.19 9.63
CA MET A 583 -8.25 -1.12 9.51
C MET A 583 -6.86 -1.74 9.35
N ARG A 584 -6.25 -1.55 8.17
CA ARG A 584 -4.91 -2.07 7.82
C ARG A 584 -3.87 -0.94 7.90
N THR A 585 -3.84 -0.30 9.06
CA THR A 585 -2.91 0.77 9.47
C THR A 585 -3.16 0.99 10.98
N TRP A 586 -2.52 1.99 11.57
CA TRP A 586 -2.66 2.37 12.96
C TRP A 586 -2.65 3.89 13.13
N MET A 587 -3.25 4.34 14.22
CA MET A 587 -3.17 5.69 14.76
C MET A 587 -2.30 5.70 16.01
N THR A 588 -1.59 6.80 16.25
CA THR A 588 -0.80 7.01 17.45
C THR A 588 -1.17 8.38 18.01
N ALA A 589 -1.53 8.42 19.29
CA ALA A 589 -1.85 9.65 19.99
C ALA A 589 -0.80 9.93 21.08
N MET A 590 -0.42 11.20 21.24
CA MET A 590 0.51 11.64 22.27
C MET A 590 -0.18 11.77 23.64
N PRO A 591 0.57 11.82 24.76
CA PRO A 591 0.02 12.02 26.10
C PRO A 591 -0.93 13.24 26.18
N GLY A 592 -2.16 13.02 26.66
CA GLY A 592 -3.17 14.07 26.81
C GLY A 592 -3.88 14.51 25.52
N GLU A 593 -3.49 13.95 24.36
CA GLU A 593 -4.10 14.31 23.07
C GLU A 593 -5.56 13.84 22.97
N VAL A 594 -6.38 14.63 22.26
CA VAL A 594 -7.67 14.20 21.73
C VAL A 594 -7.52 13.95 20.23
N LEU A 595 -7.27 12.70 19.86
CA LEU A 595 -7.19 12.28 18.47
C LEU A 595 -8.61 12.08 17.93
N SER A 596 -8.95 12.79 16.86
CA SER A 596 -10.30 12.76 16.31
C SER A 596 -10.33 12.47 14.81
N CYS A 597 -11.31 11.67 14.39
CA CYS A 597 -11.72 11.50 13.00
C CYS A 597 -13.22 11.78 12.83
N ILE A 598 -13.58 12.13 11.60
CA ILE A 598 -14.98 12.38 11.21
C ILE A 598 -15.72 11.06 11.06
N GLY A 599 -15.08 10.05 10.46
CA GLY A 599 -15.64 8.73 10.25
C GLY A 599 -14.60 7.70 9.85
N CYS A 600 -15.01 6.62 9.18
CA CYS A 600 -14.10 5.58 8.73
C CYS A 600 -13.48 5.93 7.36
N HIS A 601 -12.21 6.34 7.37
CA HIS A 601 -11.43 6.68 6.16
C HIS A 601 -11.99 7.87 5.36
N GLU A 602 -12.53 8.87 6.05
CA GLU A 602 -13.00 10.13 5.45
C GLU A 602 -11.94 10.78 4.56
N SER A 603 -12.39 11.66 3.65
CA SER A 603 -11.44 12.52 2.94
C SER A 603 -10.88 13.58 3.91
N GLN A 604 -9.59 13.89 3.83
CA GLN A 604 -8.98 14.99 4.58
C GLN A 604 -9.56 16.37 4.21
N ASN A 605 -10.24 16.47 3.07
CA ASN A 605 -10.94 17.68 2.63
C ASN A 605 -12.43 17.66 3.00
N GLU A 606 -12.89 16.62 3.72
CA GLU A 606 -14.28 16.46 4.16
C GLU A 606 -14.53 17.32 5.40
N ALA A 607 -15.63 18.07 5.39
CA ALA A 607 -16.05 18.83 6.55
C ALA A 607 -16.68 17.89 7.59
N PRO A 608 -16.52 18.15 8.90
CA PRO A 608 -17.17 17.37 9.93
C PRO A 608 -18.71 17.49 9.82
N PRO A 609 -19.45 16.47 10.30
CA PRO A 609 -20.91 16.52 10.33
C PRO A 609 -21.41 17.70 11.16
N THR A 610 -22.52 18.30 10.76
CA THR A 610 -23.13 19.44 11.46
C THR A 610 -23.87 19.06 12.75
N LYS A 611 -23.99 17.75 13.04
CA LYS A 611 -24.63 17.21 14.25
C LYS A 611 -23.64 17.10 15.40
N THR A 612 -24.09 17.41 16.61
CA THR A 612 -23.33 17.10 17.83
C THR A 612 -23.37 15.60 18.08
N ALA A 613 -22.19 14.98 18.19
CA ALA A 613 -22.04 13.56 18.47
C ALA A 613 -22.48 13.24 19.91
N MET A 614 -23.29 12.19 20.10
CA MET A 614 -23.72 11.73 21.43
C MET A 614 -22.52 11.47 22.35
N ALA A 615 -21.49 10.80 21.83
CA ALA A 615 -20.27 10.47 22.57
C ALA A 615 -19.52 11.70 23.11
N SER A 616 -19.69 12.88 22.50
CA SER A 616 -19.05 14.13 22.97
C SER A 616 -19.72 14.74 24.21
N SER A 617 -20.95 14.29 24.55
CA SER A 617 -21.74 14.79 25.68
C SER A 617 -21.67 13.92 26.94
N ILE A 618 -20.94 12.81 26.87
CA ILE A 618 -20.79 11.83 27.94
C ILE A 618 -19.30 11.60 28.27
N PRO A 619 -18.97 11.06 29.45
CA PRO A 619 -17.58 10.73 29.78
C PRO A 619 -16.98 9.70 28.81
N PRO A 620 -15.70 9.84 28.41
CA PRO A 620 -15.02 8.88 27.57
C PRO A 620 -15.03 7.48 28.19
N GLN A 621 -15.34 6.48 27.39
CA GLN A 621 -15.38 5.08 27.81
C GLN A 621 -13.96 4.57 28.17
N THR A 622 -13.92 3.62 29.10
CA THR A 622 -12.74 2.78 29.33
C THR A 622 -12.85 1.53 28.47
N ILE A 623 -11.74 1.06 27.91
CA ILE A 623 -11.72 -0.18 27.12
C ILE A 623 -12.10 -1.36 28.02
N GLU A 624 -13.18 -2.06 27.68
CA GLU A 624 -13.59 -3.29 28.35
C GLU A 624 -12.66 -4.43 27.90
N PRO A 625 -11.92 -5.09 28.81
CA PRO A 625 -11.08 -6.22 28.44
C PRO A 625 -11.89 -7.32 27.79
N TRP A 626 -11.29 -8.03 26.83
CA TRP A 626 -11.94 -9.11 26.09
C TRP A 626 -12.19 -10.35 26.96
N TYR A 627 -11.26 -11.32 26.98
CA TYR A 627 -11.29 -12.45 27.92
C TYR A 627 -10.00 -12.47 28.73
N GLY A 628 -10.05 -12.00 29.98
CA GLY A 628 -8.88 -11.85 30.85
C GLY A 628 -8.01 -10.63 30.50
N GLY A 629 -6.77 -10.60 30.98
CA GLY A 629 -5.86 -9.45 30.81
C GLY A 629 -5.34 -9.27 29.38
N THR A 630 -4.88 -8.05 29.08
CA THR A 630 -4.25 -7.66 27.81
C THR A 630 -3.10 -8.59 27.44
N ARG A 631 -3.11 -9.11 26.21
CA ARG A 631 -2.05 -10.00 25.69
C ARG A 631 -2.10 -10.11 24.17
N GLY A 632 -0.99 -10.56 23.58
CA GLY A 632 -0.95 -10.87 22.17
C GLY A 632 -1.75 -12.12 21.81
N PHE A 633 -2.43 -12.08 20.67
CA PHE A 633 -3.30 -13.16 20.21
C PHE A 633 -2.47 -14.33 19.69
N SER A 634 -2.52 -15.48 20.38
CA SER A 634 -1.80 -16.70 20.01
C SER A 634 -2.77 -17.79 19.63
N PHE A 635 -2.55 -18.48 18.51
CA PHE A 635 -3.36 -19.61 18.12
C PHE A 635 -3.38 -20.70 19.20
N LEU A 636 -2.22 -21.03 19.77
CA LEU A 636 -2.12 -22.04 20.82
C LEU A 636 -2.88 -21.67 22.08
N ARG A 637 -2.98 -20.38 22.43
CA ARG A 637 -3.69 -19.96 23.65
C ARG A 637 -5.16 -19.70 23.43
N GLU A 638 -5.53 -19.12 22.30
CA GLU A 638 -6.87 -18.60 22.10
C GLU A 638 -7.73 -19.52 21.22
N VAL A 639 -7.12 -20.32 20.32
CA VAL A 639 -7.84 -21.17 19.36
C VAL A 639 -7.71 -22.65 19.69
N GLN A 640 -6.51 -23.13 20.02
CA GLN A 640 -6.30 -24.56 20.32
C GLN A 640 -7.20 -25.08 21.44
N PRO A 641 -7.48 -24.35 22.55
CA PRO A 641 -8.41 -24.83 23.56
C PRO A 641 -9.84 -25.05 23.03
N VAL A 642 -10.30 -24.23 22.07
CA VAL A 642 -11.57 -24.43 21.37
C VAL A 642 -11.53 -25.73 20.56
N LEU A 643 -10.42 -25.98 19.87
CA LEU A 643 -10.24 -27.21 19.10
C LEU A 643 -10.18 -28.45 20.00
N ASP A 644 -9.46 -28.38 21.11
CA ASP A 644 -9.37 -29.48 22.08
C ASP A 644 -10.76 -29.86 22.60
N GLN A 645 -11.56 -28.85 22.93
CA GLN A 645 -12.88 -29.03 23.50
C GLN A 645 -13.91 -29.54 22.49
N TYR A 646 -13.89 -29.05 21.26
CA TYR A 646 -15.00 -29.26 20.32
C TYR A 646 -14.64 -30.05 19.06
N CYS A 647 -13.36 -30.19 18.72
CA CYS A 647 -12.93 -30.73 17.41
C CYS A 647 -12.02 -31.96 17.52
N VAL A 648 -11.08 -31.95 18.46
CA VAL A 648 -9.98 -32.93 18.55
C VAL A 648 -10.49 -34.36 18.67
N GLY A 649 -11.59 -34.62 19.39
CA GLY A 649 -12.12 -35.98 19.52
C GLY A 649 -12.52 -36.65 18.19
N CYS A 650 -12.72 -35.89 17.11
CA CYS A 650 -12.97 -36.42 15.75
C CYS A 650 -11.83 -36.12 14.75
N HIS A 651 -10.88 -35.26 15.14
CA HIS A 651 -9.79 -34.70 14.34
C HIS A 651 -8.42 -34.88 15.03
N ASP A 652 -8.19 -36.05 15.63
CA ASP A 652 -6.96 -36.38 16.37
C ASP A 652 -5.81 -36.90 15.47
N GLY A 653 -6.07 -37.01 14.17
CA GLY A 653 -5.13 -37.57 13.18
C GLY A 653 -5.23 -39.08 12.98
N SER A 654 -6.15 -39.78 13.68
CA SER A 654 -6.36 -41.23 13.50
C SER A 654 -7.07 -41.57 12.18
N ALA A 655 -7.92 -40.67 11.68
CA ALA A 655 -8.69 -40.86 10.45
C ALA A 655 -7.98 -40.25 9.22
N LYS A 656 -7.75 -41.08 8.20
CA LYS A 656 -7.23 -40.62 6.90
C LYS A 656 -8.20 -39.61 6.26
N GLY A 657 -7.66 -38.53 5.67
CA GLY A 657 -8.46 -37.50 5.00
C GLY A 657 -9.08 -36.45 5.94
N ARG A 658 -8.80 -36.48 7.25
CA ARG A 658 -9.20 -35.41 8.18
C ARG A 658 -8.03 -34.55 8.64
N PRO A 659 -8.23 -33.23 8.84
CA PRO A 659 -7.30 -32.36 9.57
C PRO A 659 -6.87 -33.01 10.90
N ASN A 660 -5.57 -32.97 11.21
CA ASN A 660 -5.06 -33.33 12.53
C ASN A 660 -4.96 -32.06 13.37
N LEU A 661 -5.96 -31.87 14.22
CA LEU A 661 -6.09 -30.70 15.09
C LEU A 661 -5.54 -30.95 16.51
N ALA A 662 -5.10 -32.17 16.82
CA ALA A 662 -4.50 -32.52 18.11
C ALA A 662 -3.00 -32.22 18.19
N ASP A 663 -2.32 -32.19 17.04
CA ASP A 663 -0.87 -32.03 16.98
C ASP A 663 -0.44 -30.56 17.11
N THR A 664 0.03 -30.22 18.30
CA THR A 664 0.47 -28.87 18.67
C THR A 664 1.96 -28.60 18.44
N LYS A 665 2.73 -29.56 17.90
CA LYS A 665 4.21 -29.51 17.92
C LYS A 665 4.89 -29.74 16.58
N SER A 666 4.34 -30.59 15.71
CA SER A 666 5.09 -31.12 14.56
C SER A 666 5.10 -30.24 13.30
N GLY A 667 4.38 -29.12 13.30
CA GLY A 667 4.32 -28.24 12.13
C GLY A 667 5.64 -27.50 11.92
N GLN A 668 6.20 -27.62 10.71
CA GLN A 668 7.41 -26.92 10.31
C GLN A 668 7.21 -26.31 8.93
N PHE A 669 7.57 -25.03 8.80
CA PHE A 669 7.66 -24.35 7.53
C PHE A 669 9.07 -23.78 7.35
N GLY A 670 9.69 -24.09 6.21
CA GLY A 670 11.00 -23.58 5.84
C GLY A 670 10.87 -22.56 4.72
N ASP A 671 11.34 -21.35 4.96
CA ASP A 671 11.56 -20.35 3.93
C ASP A 671 13.07 -20.25 3.66
N HIS A 672 13.48 -20.13 2.40
CA HIS A 672 14.90 -19.98 2.08
C HIS A 672 15.47 -18.61 2.51
N ASN A 673 14.61 -17.62 2.74
CA ASN A 673 15.02 -16.25 3.12
C ASN A 673 14.71 -15.86 4.58
N PHE A 674 13.91 -16.66 5.29
CA PHE A 674 13.46 -16.39 6.65
C PHE A 674 13.67 -17.66 7.51
N MET A 675 13.88 -17.52 8.82
CA MET A 675 14.19 -18.65 9.71
C MET A 675 13.15 -19.79 9.61
N GLN A 676 13.55 -21.04 9.89
CA GLN A 676 12.62 -22.16 10.02
C GLN A 676 11.63 -21.89 11.15
N ASN A 677 10.33 -21.87 10.82
CA ASN A 677 9.31 -21.53 11.81
C ASN A 677 8.58 -22.80 12.27
N LYS A 678 8.53 -22.94 13.60
CA LYS A 678 7.81 -24.00 14.29
C LYS A 678 6.43 -23.48 14.67
N MET A 679 5.41 -23.91 13.95
CA MET A 679 4.01 -23.64 14.26
C MET A 679 3.29 -24.96 14.54
N PRO A 680 2.18 -24.96 15.30
CA PRO A 680 1.38 -26.17 15.50
C PRO A 680 0.93 -26.78 14.17
N LYS A 681 0.93 -28.11 14.04
CA LYS A 681 0.33 -28.76 12.86
C LYS A 681 -1.18 -28.47 12.78
N SER A 682 -1.85 -28.38 13.92
CA SER A 682 -3.24 -27.94 14.02
C SER A 682 -3.50 -26.56 13.42
N TYR A 683 -2.56 -25.61 13.56
CA TYR A 683 -2.63 -24.30 12.90
C TYR A 683 -2.60 -24.44 11.38
N PHE A 684 -1.62 -25.17 10.83
CA PHE A 684 -1.51 -25.41 9.38
C PHE A 684 -2.76 -26.05 8.80
N ASP A 685 -3.29 -27.05 9.51
CA ASP A 685 -4.44 -27.81 9.08
C ASP A 685 -5.75 -27.00 9.17
N LEU A 686 -5.88 -26.07 10.13
CA LEU A 686 -7.08 -25.22 10.26
C LEU A 686 -7.05 -23.97 9.38
N GLN A 687 -5.91 -23.28 9.27
CA GLN A 687 -5.83 -21.96 8.65
C GLN A 687 -6.22 -21.93 7.16
N GLN A 688 -6.14 -23.07 6.48
CA GLN A 688 -6.54 -23.21 5.07
C GLN A 688 -8.04 -22.99 4.83
N PHE A 689 -8.86 -23.02 5.88
CA PHE A 689 -10.31 -22.80 5.84
C PHE A 689 -10.69 -21.35 6.15
N VAL A 690 -9.70 -20.47 6.32
CA VAL A 690 -9.88 -19.05 6.64
C VAL A 690 -9.57 -18.19 5.42
N ARG A 691 -10.43 -17.20 5.16
CA ARG A 691 -10.24 -16.22 4.10
C ARG A 691 -9.76 -14.89 4.69
N ARG A 692 -8.68 -14.34 4.13
CA ARG A 692 -7.98 -13.18 4.68
C ARG A 692 -7.15 -12.42 3.63
N PRO A 693 -6.79 -11.14 3.84
CA PRO A 693 -6.11 -10.32 2.84
C PRO A 693 -4.64 -10.70 2.59
N GLY A 694 -3.95 -11.23 3.60
CA GLY A 694 -2.52 -11.52 3.51
C GLY A 694 -1.61 -10.29 3.68
N PRO A 695 -0.28 -10.49 3.89
CA PRO A 695 0.72 -9.43 4.12
C PRO A 695 1.07 -8.60 2.88
N GLU A 696 0.49 -8.92 1.73
CA GLU A 696 0.79 -8.30 0.42
C GLU A 696 -0.51 -8.05 -0.35
N GLY A 697 -1.61 -7.91 0.40
CA GLY A 697 -2.94 -7.68 -0.16
C GLY A 697 -3.07 -6.32 -0.83
N ASN A 698 -4.23 -6.10 -1.45
CA ASN A 698 -4.55 -4.85 -2.15
C ASN A 698 -4.28 -3.61 -1.28
N LEU A 699 -3.60 -2.59 -1.77
CA LEU A 699 -3.35 -1.36 -1.02
C LEU A 699 -4.54 -0.41 -0.97
N HIS A 700 -5.47 -0.51 -1.91
CA HIS A 700 -6.69 0.28 -1.85
C HIS A 700 -7.54 -0.08 -0.64
N LEU A 701 -8.37 0.87 -0.22
CA LEU A 701 -9.39 0.65 0.79
C LEU A 701 -10.25 -0.55 0.41
N LEU A 702 -10.44 -1.47 1.35
CA LEU A 702 -11.21 -2.68 1.12
C LEU A 702 -12.70 -2.36 1.15
N THR A 703 -13.48 -3.00 0.27
CA THR A 703 -14.94 -2.99 0.38
C THR A 703 -15.34 -3.55 1.75
N PRO A 704 -16.30 -2.93 2.47
CA PRO A 704 -16.80 -3.47 3.73
C PRO A 704 -17.25 -4.92 3.58
N LEU A 705 -17.03 -5.71 4.62
CA LEU A 705 -17.27 -7.16 4.67
C LEU A 705 -16.50 -7.98 3.62
N ASN A 706 -15.59 -7.38 2.84
CA ASN A 706 -14.83 -8.12 1.85
C ASN A 706 -13.94 -9.18 2.48
N TYR A 707 -13.57 -9.14 3.78
CA TYR A 707 -12.92 -10.24 4.50
C TYR A 707 -13.64 -10.60 5.81
N HIS A 708 -14.97 -10.46 5.82
CA HIS A 708 -15.80 -10.81 6.97
C HIS A 708 -15.66 -12.29 7.36
N ALA A 709 -15.77 -12.62 8.64
CA ALA A 709 -15.66 -13.99 9.15
C ALA A 709 -16.60 -14.98 8.44
N ASP A 710 -17.82 -14.56 8.10
CA ASP A 710 -18.81 -15.37 7.37
C ASP A 710 -18.41 -15.72 5.92
N THR A 711 -17.33 -15.13 5.40
CA THR A 711 -16.76 -15.49 4.09
C THR A 711 -15.67 -16.56 4.19
N SER A 712 -15.34 -17.02 5.41
CA SER A 712 -14.42 -18.12 5.65
C SER A 712 -15.16 -19.46 5.65
N GLU A 713 -14.59 -20.46 4.97
CA GLU A 713 -15.13 -21.81 4.88
C GLU A 713 -15.33 -22.43 6.28
N LEU A 714 -14.43 -22.17 7.23
CA LEU A 714 -14.53 -22.63 8.60
C LEU A 714 -15.84 -22.19 9.28
N ILE A 715 -16.14 -20.89 9.23
CA ILE A 715 -17.32 -20.31 9.89
C ILE A 715 -18.60 -20.79 9.23
N GLN A 716 -18.62 -20.85 7.89
CA GLN A 716 -19.76 -21.36 7.15
C GLN A 716 -20.06 -22.83 7.48
N MET A 717 -19.03 -23.67 7.55
CA MET A 717 -19.16 -25.09 7.88
C MET A 717 -19.69 -25.31 9.29
N LEU A 718 -19.17 -24.57 10.28
CA LEU A 718 -19.62 -24.66 11.67
C LEU A 718 -21.05 -24.13 11.82
N THR A 719 -21.39 -23.03 11.14
CA THR A 719 -22.76 -22.44 11.17
C THR A 719 -23.80 -23.38 10.56
N LYS A 720 -23.43 -24.14 9.51
CA LYS A 720 -24.27 -25.20 8.93
C LYS A 720 -24.47 -26.41 9.85
N GLY A 721 -23.71 -26.49 10.95
CA GLY A 721 -23.83 -27.55 11.94
C GLY A 721 -22.95 -28.76 11.66
N HIS A 722 -21.71 -28.57 11.23
CA HIS A 722 -20.69 -29.62 11.05
C HIS A 722 -20.79 -30.75 12.09
N HIS A 723 -21.36 -31.89 11.69
CA HIS A 723 -21.66 -33.04 12.54
C HIS A 723 -22.33 -32.73 13.89
N ASN A 724 -23.17 -31.68 13.92
CA ASN A 724 -23.89 -31.18 15.08
C ASN A 724 -23.00 -30.71 16.25
N VAL A 725 -21.77 -30.27 15.95
CA VAL A 725 -20.93 -29.54 16.91
C VAL A 725 -21.63 -28.24 17.31
N LYS A 726 -21.64 -27.95 18.62
CA LYS A 726 -22.23 -26.73 19.21
C LYS A 726 -21.16 -26.04 20.05
N LEU A 727 -20.68 -24.91 19.54
CA LEU A 727 -19.76 -24.03 20.27
C LEU A 727 -20.58 -23.12 21.20
N ASP A 728 -20.01 -22.82 22.36
CA ASP A 728 -20.49 -21.72 23.21
C ASP A 728 -20.10 -20.35 22.62
N GLU A 729 -20.57 -19.27 23.25
CA GLU A 729 -20.37 -17.90 22.78
C GLU A 729 -18.89 -17.50 22.75
N GLU A 730 -18.13 -17.86 23.78
CA GLU A 730 -16.69 -17.54 23.87
C GLU A 730 -15.88 -18.29 22.80
N ALA A 731 -16.19 -19.57 22.57
CA ALA A 731 -15.56 -20.35 21.51
C ALA A 731 -15.82 -19.77 20.12
N TRP A 732 -17.03 -19.29 19.86
CA TRP A 732 -17.35 -18.57 18.63
C TRP A 732 -16.53 -17.29 18.49
N ASP A 733 -16.52 -16.45 19.52
CA ASP A 733 -15.84 -15.16 19.50
C ASP A 733 -14.31 -15.32 19.37
N ARG A 734 -13.72 -16.35 19.96
CA ARG A 734 -12.30 -16.70 19.79
C ARG A 734 -11.95 -17.05 18.34
N LEU A 735 -12.77 -17.85 17.67
CA LEU A 735 -12.56 -18.21 16.27
C LEU A 735 -12.77 -17.00 15.34
N ILE A 736 -13.81 -16.20 15.59
CA ILE A 736 -14.11 -14.99 14.83
C ILE A 736 -12.99 -13.97 14.98
N THR A 737 -12.59 -13.67 16.22
CA THR A 737 -11.50 -12.73 16.51
C THR A 737 -10.18 -13.19 15.89
N TRP A 738 -9.88 -14.49 15.90
CA TRP A 738 -8.70 -15.02 15.22
C TRP A 738 -8.73 -14.68 13.72
N ILE A 739 -9.85 -14.89 13.04
CA ILE A 739 -10.01 -14.58 11.61
C ILE A 739 -9.89 -13.08 11.36
N ASP A 740 -10.59 -12.26 12.13
CA ASP A 740 -10.61 -10.80 12.00
C ASP A 740 -9.23 -10.17 12.21
N LEU A 741 -8.39 -10.78 13.07
CA LEU A 741 -6.99 -10.38 13.28
C LEU A 741 -6.02 -10.92 12.20
N ASN A 742 -6.53 -11.39 11.07
CA ASN A 742 -5.75 -11.99 9.97
C ASN A 742 -5.14 -13.36 10.31
N ALA A 743 -5.70 -14.06 11.30
CA ALA A 743 -5.34 -15.41 11.74
C ALA A 743 -3.84 -15.61 12.09
N PRO A 744 -3.31 -14.87 13.09
CA PRO A 744 -1.94 -15.07 13.58
C PRO A 744 -1.75 -16.45 14.21
N ALA A 745 -0.54 -17.00 14.10
CA ALA A 745 -0.13 -18.21 14.79
C ALA A 745 0.42 -17.90 16.19
N HIS A 746 1.21 -16.84 16.30
CA HIS A 746 1.93 -16.48 17.52
C HIS A 746 1.47 -15.14 18.08
N GLY A 747 1.42 -15.05 19.41
CA GLY A 747 1.03 -13.83 20.14
C GLY A 747 2.20 -13.12 20.83
N SER A 748 3.41 -13.66 20.80
CA SER A 748 4.60 -13.03 21.38
C SER A 748 5.85 -13.40 20.58
N PHE A 749 6.89 -12.57 20.70
CA PHE A 749 8.17 -12.88 20.07
C PHE A 749 8.77 -14.16 20.64
N SER A 750 8.65 -14.39 21.95
CA SER A 750 9.14 -15.61 22.61
C SER A 750 8.54 -16.90 22.04
N GLU A 751 7.27 -16.91 21.60
CA GLU A 751 6.68 -18.07 20.91
C GLU A 751 7.31 -18.36 19.54
N MET A 752 7.85 -17.34 18.88
CA MET A 752 8.50 -17.46 17.57
C MET A 752 9.95 -17.96 17.68
N SER A 753 10.45 -18.24 18.89
CA SER A 753 11.80 -18.74 19.15
C SER A 753 12.90 -17.83 18.56
N PRO A 754 13.00 -16.56 19.01
CA PRO A 754 13.95 -15.61 18.45
C PRO A 754 15.38 -16.06 18.77
N PRO A 755 16.37 -15.75 17.91
CA PRO A 755 17.77 -16.02 18.20
C PRO A 755 18.19 -15.43 19.54
N ALA A 756 19.11 -16.11 20.26
CA ALA A 756 19.60 -15.63 21.54
C ALA A 756 20.19 -14.22 21.46
N SER A 757 20.83 -13.88 20.33
CA SER A 757 21.37 -12.54 20.06
C SER A 757 20.31 -11.44 20.01
N SER A 758 19.06 -11.77 19.68
CA SER A 758 17.97 -10.79 19.60
C SER A 758 17.37 -10.47 20.96
N LYS A 759 17.62 -11.29 22.00
CA LYS A 759 17.03 -11.09 23.33
C LYS A 759 17.53 -9.85 24.04
N THR A 760 18.81 -9.52 23.86
CA THR A 760 19.42 -8.30 24.42
C THR A 760 18.80 -7.04 23.81
N PHE A 761 18.30 -7.13 22.58
CA PHE A 761 17.65 -6.02 21.90
C PHE A 761 16.27 -5.67 22.49
N PHE A 762 15.55 -6.63 23.08
CA PHE A 762 14.29 -6.34 23.78
C PHE A 762 14.53 -5.48 25.02
N ALA A 763 15.48 -5.87 25.87
CA ALA A 763 15.84 -5.10 27.06
C ALA A 763 16.32 -3.69 26.70
N ARG A 764 17.23 -3.59 25.71
CA ARG A 764 17.74 -2.31 25.24
C ARG A 764 16.64 -1.40 24.69
N ARG A 765 15.70 -1.96 23.92
CA ARG A 765 14.53 -1.21 23.43
C ARG A 765 13.67 -0.67 24.57
N ALA A 766 13.41 -1.48 25.60
CA ALA A 766 12.62 -1.06 26.75
C ALA A 766 13.28 0.11 27.50
N ASP A 767 14.61 0.09 27.65
CA ASP A 767 15.38 1.17 28.29
C ASP A 767 15.27 2.49 27.50
N LEU A 768 15.50 2.44 26.18
CA LEU A 768 15.40 3.61 25.31
C LEU A 768 13.98 4.18 25.27
N TYR A 769 12.97 3.33 25.40
CA TYR A 769 11.58 3.76 25.46
C TYR A 769 11.27 4.50 26.77
N LYS A 770 11.78 4.01 27.90
CA LYS A 770 11.67 4.72 29.19
C LYS A 770 12.37 6.08 29.14
N GLU A 771 13.52 6.14 28.47
CA GLU A 771 14.32 7.36 28.32
C GLU A 771 13.62 8.42 27.46
N TYR A 772 13.03 8.04 26.32
CA TYR A 772 12.58 9.00 25.31
C TYR A 772 11.05 9.11 25.11
N ALA A 773 10.22 8.25 25.69
CA ALA A 773 8.78 8.20 25.39
C ALA A 773 7.86 8.36 26.61
N THR A 774 8.37 8.80 27.77
CA THR A 774 7.61 9.11 29.01
C THR A 774 6.52 8.07 29.36
N ALA A 775 6.93 7.04 30.11
CA ALA A 775 6.12 6.14 30.96
C ALA A 775 4.80 5.54 30.40
N LEU A 776 4.93 4.57 29.49
CA LEU A 776 4.10 3.36 29.50
C LEU A 776 5.02 2.16 29.72
N GLU A 777 4.68 1.28 30.66
CA GLU A 777 5.35 -0.01 30.79
C GLU A 777 5.10 -0.79 29.50
N ILE A 778 6.14 -0.97 28.69
CA ILE A 778 6.05 -1.94 27.61
C ILE A 778 6.09 -3.31 28.28
N GLU A 779 4.93 -3.92 28.49
CA GLU A 779 4.82 -5.37 28.70
C GLU A 779 5.09 -6.11 27.37
N SER A 780 6.19 -5.79 26.68
CA SER A 780 6.58 -6.56 25.50
C SER A 780 7.28 -7.80 26.01
N GLU A 781 6.68 -8.95 25.71
CA GLU A 781 7.12 -10.32 26.00
C GLU A 781 6.49 -11.05 27.19
N VAL A 782 5.59 -10.44 27.98
CA VAL A 782 4.97 -11.18 29.09
C VAL A 782 4.01 -12.24 28.55
N ILE A 783 4.44 -13.51 28.60
CA ILE A 783 3.54 -14.66 28.41
C ILE A 783 2.74 -14.81 29.70
N HIS A 784 1.59 -14.15 29.78
CA HIS A 784 0.73 -14.16 30.96
C HIS A 784 0.17 -15.55 31.29
N THR A 785 0.05 -16.46 30.31
CA THR A 785 -0.40 -17.84 30.57
C THR A 785 0.13 -18.79 29.49
N PRO A 786 0.83 -19.88 29.82
CA PRO A 786 1.18 -20.90 28.83
C PRO A 786 -0.09 -21.61 28.33
N TYR A 787 -0.05 -22.15 27.12
CA TYR A 787 -1.12 -23.01 26.63
C TYR A 787 -1.33 -24.19 27.59
N ARG A 788 -2.60 -24.41 27.94
CA ARG A 788 -3.06 -25.59 28.69
C ARG A 788 -4.08 -26.29 27.82
N LYS A 789 -3.82 -27.57 27.54
CA LYS A 789 -4.74 -28.42 26.79
C LYS A 789 -6.04 -28.54 27.57
N THR A 790 -7.17 -28.33 26.90
CA THR A 790 -8.47 -28.61 27.52
C THR A 790 -8.65 -30.12 27.64
N GLU A 791 -8.89 -30.61 28.85
CA GLU A 791 -9.09 -32.06 29.10
C GLU A 791 -10.52 -32.53 28.81
N THR A 792 -11.47 -31.59 28.74
CA THR A 792 -12.89 -31.89 28.50
C THR A 792 -13.22 -31.80 27.02
N PHE A 793 -13.51 -32.95 26.38
CA PHE A 793 -14.07 -32.99 25.04
C PHE A 793 -15.60 -33.03 25.10
N VAL A 794 -16.26 -32.06 24.46
CA VAL A 794 -17.71 -32.00 24.31
C VAL A 794 -18.11 -32.75 23.04
N ALA A 795 -18.37 -34.05 23.17
CA ALA A 795 -18.77 -34.87 22.05
C ALA A 795 -20.09 -34.35 21.44
N PRO A 796 -20.16 -34.14 20.11
CA PRO A 796 -21.38 -33.70 19.48
C PRO A 796 -22.45 -34.80 19.59
N LYS A 797 -23.70 -34.39 19.86
CA LYS A 797 -24.82 -35.33 19.82
C LYS A 797 -24.98 -35.83 18.39
N LYS A 798 -25.08 -37.15 18.22
CA LYS A 798 -25.34 -37.77 16.91
C LYS A 798 -26.53 -37.07 16.26
N ALA A 799 -26.32 -36.52 15.06
CA ALA A 799 -27.39 -35.90 14.30
C ALA A 799 -28.50 -36.93 14.03
N PRO A 800 -29.78 -36.53 14.09
CA PRO A 800 -30.87 -37.39 13.64
C PRO A 800 -30.60 -37.86 12.21
N GLN A 801 -30.89 -39.12 11.93
CA GLN A 801 -30.81 -39.58 10.55
C GLN A 801 -31.89 -38.85 9.74
N PRO A 802 -31.54 -38.22 8.60
CA PRO A 802 -32.53 -37.55 7.78
C PRO A 802 -33.56 -38.55 7.26
N ALA A 803 -34.81 -38.08 7.08
CA ALA A 803 -35.86 -38.87 6.47
C ALA A 803 -35.43 -39.38 5.09
N ALA A 804 -35.83 -40.59 4.71
CA ALA A 804 -35.51 -41.15 3.40
C ALA A 804 -35.98 -40.21 2.27
N ALA A 805 -35.25 -40.21 1.16
CA ALA A 805 -35.61 -39.45 -0.02
C ALA A 805 -37.05 -39.80 -0.44
N PRO A 806 -37.95 -38.82 -0.67
CA PRO A 806 -39.28 -39.12 -1.16
C PRO A 806 -39.19 -39.76 -2.54
N SER A 807 -39.91 -40.87 -2.75
CA SER A 807 -40.07 -41.46 -4.09
C SER A 807 -40.92 -40.52 -4.96
N LEU A 808 -40.47 -40.28 -6.19
CA LEU A 808 -41.12 -39.35 -7.12
C LEU A 808 -41.19 -39.96 -8.53
N PRO A 809 -42.40 -40.20 -9.07
CA PRO A 809 -42.55 -40.70 -10.43
C PRO A 809 -41.94 -39.74 -11.46
N ASN A 810 -41.27 -40.29 -12.47
CA ASN A 810 -40.61 -39.56 -13.56
C ASN A 810 -39.47 -38.62 -13.10
N TRP A 811 -38.80 -38.98 -12.00
CA TRP A 811 -37.59 -38.32 -11.50
C TRP A 811 -36.56 -39.39 -11.09
N PRO A 812 -35.29 -39.32 -11.53
CA PRO A 812 -34.73 -38.35 -12.49
C PRO A 812 -35.32 -38.51 -13.91
N PHE A 813 -35.07 -37.54 -14.79
CA PHE A 813 -35.51 -37.58 -16.20
C PHE A 813 -34.44 -37.01 -17.15
N GLN A 814 -34.54 -37.36 -18.42
CA GLN A 814 -33.67 -36.80 -19.45
C GLN A 814 -34.18 -35.43 -19.91
N ALA A 815 -33.54 -34.36 -19.44
CA ALA A 815 -33.85 -33.01 -19.89
C ALA A 815 -33.32 -32.74 -21.31
N THR A 816 -33.95 -31.80 -22.01
CA THR A 816 -33.49 -31.26 -23.29
C THR A 816 -33.57 -29.73 -23.26
N PRO A 817 -32.68 -29.02 -23.98
CA PRO A 817 -32.74 -27.56 -24.02
C PRO A 817 -34.06 -27.07 -24.65
N GLY A 818 -34.74 -26.14 -23.98
CA GLY A 818 -35.93 -25.48 -24.51
C GLY A 818 -35.58 -24.33 -25.46
N THR A 819 -36.58 -23.81 -26.19
CA THR A 819 -36.42 -22.60 -27.00
C THR A 819 -36.15 -21.38 -26.12
N GLY A 820 -35.15 -20.59 -26.50
CA GLY A 820 -34.72 -19.40 -25.76
C GLY A 820 -35.33 -18.09 -26.25
N GLU A 821 -35.00 -17.00 -25.55
CA GLU A 821 -35.27 -15.62 -25.93
C GLU A 821 -34.09 -14.74 -25.54
N THR A 822 -33.84 -13.66 -26.28
CA THR A 822 -32.81 -12.68 -25.97
C THR A 822 -33.42 -11.35 -25.57
N LEU A 823 -33.03 -10.83 -24.40
CA LEU A 823 -33.40 -9.50 -23.92
C LEU A 823 -32.36 -8.46 -24.35
N ASP A 824 -32.82 -7.29 -24.80
CA ASP A 824 -31.96 -6.14 -25.16
C ASP A 824 -31.84 -5.16 -23.98
N LEU A 825 -30.62 -5.01 -23.46
CA LEU A 825 -30.30 -4.13 -22.33
C LEU A 825 -29.84 -2.74 -22.78
N GLY A 826 -29.73 -2.50 -24.09
CA GLY A 826 -29.26 -1.25 -24.70
C GLY A 826 -27.83 -1.34 -25.24
N ASP A 827 -27.51 -0.44 -26.16
CA ASP A 827 -26.16 -0.27 -26.73
C ASP A 827 -25.55 -1.57 -27.28
N GLY A 828 -26.40 -2.47 -27.80
CA GLY A 828 -25.99 -3.77 -28.34
C GLY A 828 -25.63 -4.82 -27.28
N VAL A 829 -25.90 -4.56 -25.99
CA VAL A 829 -25.70 -5.52 -24.90
C VAL A 829 -26.93 -6.39 -24.75
N LEU A 830 -26.74 -7.70 -24.94
CA LEU A 830 -27.82 -8.70 -24.95
C LEU A 830 -27.70 -9.67 -23.77
N LEU A 831 -28.84 -10.21 -23.33
CA LEU A 831 -28.93 -11.26 -22.33
C LEU A 831 -29.79 -12.42 -22.85
N GLU A 832 -29.19 -13.59 -23.01
CA GLU A 832 -29.87 -14.80 -23.49
C GLU A 832 -30.53 -15.56 -22.35
N CYS A 833 -31.77 -16.00 -22.56
CA CYS A 833 -32.55 -16.81 -21.65
C CYS A 833 -32.97 -18.14 -22.30
N ALA A 834 -32.98 -19.23 -21.54
CA ALA A 834 -33.49 -20.53 -21.97
C ALA A 834 -34.81 -20.87 -21.25
N SER A 835 -35.72 -21.56 -21.94
CA SER A 835 -36.96 -22.07 -21.36
C SER A 835 -36.69 -23.25 -20.43
N ILE A 836 -37.15 -23.14 -19.20
CA ILE A 836 -37.06 -24.17 -18.16
C ILE A 836 -38.45 -24.79 -17.96
N PRO A 837 -38.60 -26.12 -18.10
CA PRO A 837 -39.90 -26.76 -18.03
C PRO A 837 -40.49 -26.74 -16.61
N ALA A 838 -41.82 -26.74 -16.53
CA ALA A 838 -42.53 -27.09 -15.31
C ALA A 838 -42.27 -28.56 -14.94
N GLY A 839 -42.40 -28.90 -13.67
CA GLY A 839 -42.17 -30.27 -13.23
C GLY A 839 -42.08 -30.40 -11.72
N GLN A 840 -41.51 -31.51 -11.28
CA GLN A 840 -41.31 -31.80 -9.87
C GLN A 840 -39.99 -32.55 -9.68
N PHE A 841 -39.33 -32.29 -8.55
CA PHE A 841 -38.08 -32.97 -8.19
C PHE A 841 -37.98 -33.18 -6.69
N VAL A 842 -36.96 -33.95 -6.32
CA VAL A 842 -36.51 -34.08 -4.94
C VAL A 842 -35.45 -33.00 -4.68
N MET A 843 -35.81 -32.00 -3.88
CA MET A 843 -34.94 -30.89 -3.49
C MET A 843 -34.17 -31.20 -2.21
N GLY A 844 -32.93 -30.74 -2.14
CA GLY A 844 -32.03 -30.92 -0.99
C GLY A 844 -31.10 -32.12 -1.12
N SER A 845 -30.44 -32.46 -0.01
CA SER A 845 -29.52 -33.60 0.05
C SER A 845 -29.41 -34.15 1.46
N ASN A 846 -29.53 -35.48 1.58
CA ASN A 846 -29.36 -36.19 2.86
C ASN A 846 -27.90 -36.62 3.13
N SER A 847 -27.02 -36.50 2.13
CA SER A 847 -25.61 -36.91 2.23
C SER A 847 -24.64 -35.74 2.35
N GLU A 848 -25.11 -34.50 2.20
CA GLU A 848 -24.28 -33.28 2.24
C GLU A 848 -24.43 -32.56 3.59
N SER A 849 -24.90 -31.31 3.62
CA SER A 849 -24.95 -30.49 4.85
C SER A 849 -26.31 -30.60 5.57
N PRO A 850 -26.35 -30.46 6.91
CA PRO A 850 -27.62 -30.50 7.66
C PRO A 850 -28.66 -29.45 7.24
N ASP A 851 -28.23 -28.29 6.74
CA ASP A 851 -29.13 -27.22 6.30
C ASP A 851 -29.81 -27.47 4.95
N GLU A 852 -29.49 -28.61 4.33
CA GLU A 852 -30.06 -29.13 3.07
C GLU A 852 -31.01 -30.31 3.32
N GLN A 853 -31.26 -30.64 4.60
CA GLN A 853 -32.05 -31.79 5.07
C GLN A 853 -33.36 -31.38 5.77
N PRO A 854 -34.43 -32.17 5.64
CA PRO A 854 -34.53 -33.38 4.83
C PRO A 854 -34.76 -33.06 3.35
N MET A 855 -34.41 -34.00 2.47
CA MET A 855 -34.87 -33.99 1.09
C MET A 855 -36.40 -33.96 1.02
N GLN A 856 -36.96 -33.15 0.12
CA GLN A 856 -38.40 -32.96 0.02
C GLN A 856 -38.86 -32.82 -1.43
N ARG A 857 -40.05 -33.35 -1.74
CA ARG A 857 -40.70 -33.16 -3.04
C ARG A 857 -41.07 -31.69 -3.22
N VAL A 858 -40.64 -31.09 -4.33
CA VAL A 858 -40.94 -29.70 -4.69
C VAL A 858 -41.53 -29.66 -6.10
N VAL A 859 -42.53 -28.81 -6.28
CA VAL A 859 -43.24 -28.61 -7.56
C VAL A 859 -42.93 -27.22 -8.12
N ILE A 860 -42.57 -27.19 -9.40
CA ILE A 860 -42.44 -26.02 -10.26
C ILE A 860 -43.68 -25.98 -11.17
N ASP A 861 -44.69 -25.19 -10.79
CA ASP A 861 -46.03 -25.29 -11.41
C ASP A 861 -46.09 -24.79 -12.86
N LYS A 862 -45.21 -23.85 -13.21
CA LYS A 862 -45.21 -23.19 -14.51
C LYS A 862 -43.80 -23.21 -15.10
N PRO A 863 -43.66 -23.37 -16.42
CA PRO A 863 -42.39 -23.13 -17.08
C PRO A 863 -42.02 -21.66 -16.90
N PHE A 864 -40.72 -21.37 -16.86
CA PHE A 864 -40.18 -20.03 -16.73
C PHE A 864 -38.93 -19.92 -17.60
N MET A 865 -38.49 -18.72 -17.93
CA MET A 865 -37.21 -18.54 -18.63
C MET A 865 -36.12 -18.22 -17.61
N MET A 866 -34.90 -18.69 -17.83
CA MET A 866 -33.74 -18.36 -16.98
C MET A 866 -32.60 -17.87 -17.86
N GLY A 867 -31.85 -16.87 -17.38
CA GLY A 867 -30.60 -16.45 -18.01
C GLY A 867 -29.67 -17.64 -18.22
N VAL A 868 -29.18 -17.82 -19.45
CA VAL A 868 -28.30 -18.95 -19.83
C VAL A 868 -27.01 -18.93 -19.00
N THR A 869 -26.50 -17.75 -18.71
CA THR A 869 -25.36 -17.49 -17.83
C THR A 869 -25.76 -16.58 -16.67
N GLU A 870 -24.83 -16.33 -15.75
CA GLU A 870 -24.91 -15.22 -14.82
C GLU A 870 -24.91 -13.87 -15.55
N VAL A 871 -25.43 -12.83 -14.90
CA VAL A 871 -25.39 -11.46 -15.41
C VAL A 871 -23.94 -10.99 -15.48
N THR A 872 -23.52 -10.52 -16.66
CA THR A 872 -22.15 -10.03 -16.87
C THR A 872 -21.94 -8.63 -16.32
N LEU A 873 -20.69 -8.25 -16.09
CA LEU A 873 -20.34 -6.89 -15.70
C LEU A 873 -20.83 -5.86 -16.73
N ALA A 874 -20.69 -6.13 -18.04
CA ALA A 874 -21.16 -5.23 -19.08
C ALA A 874 -22.70 -5.11 -19.10
N GLN A 875 -23.43 -6.20 -18.85
CA GLN A 875 -24.89 -6.17 -18.69
C GLN A 875 -25.30 -5.35 -17.47
N TYR A 876 -24.65 -5.56 -16.32
CA TYR A 876 -24.95 -4.80 -15.10
C TYR A 876 -24.61 -3.31 -15.23
N GLN A 877 -23.56 -2.96 -15.97
CA GLN A 877 -23.17 -1.57 -16.23
C GLN A 877 -24.19 -0.78 -17.06
N GLN A 878 -25.15 -1.45 -17.74
CA GLN A 878 -26.30 -0.77 -18.34
C GLN A 878 -27.25 -0.17 -17.29
N PHE A 879 -27.29 -0.77 -16.10
CA PHE A 879 -28.04 -0.27 -14.94
C PHE A 879 -27.18 0.65 -14.05
N SER A 880 -25.94 0.27 -13.77
CA SER A 880 -25.03 1.00 -12.88
C SER A 880 -23.66 1.18 -13.55
N LYS A 881 -23.52 2.26 -14.33
CA LYS A 881 -22.35 2.52 -15.20
C LYS A 881 -21.00 2.47 -14.49
N ASP A 882 -20.94 2.94 -13.25
CA ASP A 882 -19.69 3.06 -12.50
C ASP A 882 -19.32 1.80 -11.69
N HIS A 883 -20.13 0.73 -11.75
CA HIS A 883 -19.85 -0.50 -11.00
C HIS A 883 -18.58 -1.16 -11.51
N LYS A 884 -17.73 -1.59 -10.56
CA LYS A 884 -16.52 -2.37 -10.81
C LYS A 884 -16.52 -3.59 -9.91
N ASN A 885 -16.16 -4.73 -10.47
CA ASN A 885 -15.81 -5.91 -9.70
C ASN A 885 -14.51 -5.66 -8.90
N GLY A 886 -13.57 -4.90 -9.46
CA GLY A 886 -12.32 -4.47 -8.83
C GLY A 886 -11.21 -5.52 -8.87
N LEU A 887 -10.28 -5.44 -7.91
CA LEU A 887 -9.13 -6.34 -7.83
C LEU A 887 -9.41 -7.55 -6.91
N TYR A 888 -8.92 -8.71 -7.34
CA TYR A 888 -8.77 -9.90 -6.51
C TYR A 888 -7.29 -10.08 -6.15
N GLY A 889 -6.99 -10.09 -4.85
CA GLY A 889 -5.61 -10.19 -4.36
C GLY A 889 -4.97 -11.51 -4.73
N LYS A 890 -3.66 -11.48 -5.00
CA LYS A 890 -2.83 -12.68 -5.11
C LYS A 890 -2.06 -12.86 -3.79
N PRO A 891 -2.33 -13.90 -3.00
CA PRO A 891 -1.57 -14.22 -1.82
C PRO A 891 -0.07 -14.45 -2.12
N GLY A 892 0.83 -13.96 -1.25
CA GLY A 892 2.30 -14.11 -1.37
C GLY A 892 3.04 -12.80 -1.72
N VAL A 893 4.38 -12.83 -1.79
CA VAL A 893 5.21 -11.66 -2.19
C VAL A 893 4.99 -11.37 -3.67
N VAL A 894 4.23 -10.33 -3.98
CA VAL A 894 3.82 -10.01 -5.35
C VAL A 894 4.05 -8.53 -5.63
N VAL A 895 4.91 -8.25 -6.63
CA VAL A 895 5.14 -6.90 -7.18
C VAL A 895 4.05 -6.47 -8.19
N LYS A 896 2.83 -7.01 -8.07
CA LYS A 896 1.71 -6.82 -9.02
C LYS A 896 0.40 -6.58 -8.26
N TYR A 897 -0.50 -5.80 -8.87
CA TYR A 897 -1.82 -5.39 -8.36
C TYR A 897 -2.81 -6.51 -7.96
N GLY A 898 -2.49 -7.78 -8.22
CA GLY A 898 -3.46 -8.89 -8.20
C GLY A 898 -4.11 -9.09 -9.58
N PHE A 899 -5.26 -9.74 -9.60
CA PHE A 899 -6.03 -10.02 -10.81
C PHE A 899 -7.16 -9.00 -10.96
N SER A 900 -7.21 -8.33 -12.12
CA SER A 900 -8.37 -7.48 -12.46
C SER A 900 -9.57 -8.36 -12.78
N MET A 901 -10.68 -8.04 -12.13
CA MET A 901 -11.98 -8.71 -12.30
C MET A 901 -12.93 -7.90 -13.19
N ASP A 902 -12.44 -6.79 -13.78
CA ASP A 902 -13.23 -5.78 -14.48
C ASP A 902 -13.34 -6.01 -16.00
N LYS A 903 -13.35 -7.27 -16.45
CA LYS A 903 -13.67 -7.56 -17.86
C LYS A 903 -15.18 -7.60 -18.04
N GLY A 904 -15.71 -6.87 -19.02
CA GLY A 904 -17.15 -6.79 -19.27
C GLY A 904 -17.86 -8.14 -19.47
N THR A 905 -17.13 -9.16 -19.92
CA THR A 905 -17.61 -10.53 -20.14
C THR A 905 -17.48 -11.46 -18.92
N TYR A 906 -16.93 -10.98 -17.80
CA TYR A 906 -16.96 -11.69 -16.52
C TYR A 906 -18.33 -11.49 -15.84
N PRO A 907 -18.78 -12.42 -14.99
CA PRO A 907 -19.99 -12.20 -14.20
C PRO A 907 -19.78 -11.03 -13.24
N VAL A 908 -20.87 -10.31 -12.96
CA VAL A 908 -20.86 -9.24 -11.96
C VAL A 908 -20.79 -9.82 -10.56
N ILE A 909 -19.94 -9.25 -9.70
CA ILE A 909 -19.75 -9.63 -8.29
C ILE A 909 -19.72 -8.39 -7.41
N ARG A 910 -19.69 -8.57 -6.07
CA ARG A 910 -19.78 -7.48 -5.09
C ARG A 910 -21.08 -6.67 -5.28
N VAL A 911 -22.14 -7.36 -5.65
CA VAL A 911 -23.49 -6.82 -5.76
C VAL A 911 -24.30 -7.42 -4.62
N SER A 912 -24.96 -6.57 -3.84
CA SER A 912 -25.88 -7.01 -2.80
C SER A 912 -27.17 -7.58 -3.41
N TRP A 913 -27.91 -8.37 -2.64
CA TRP A 913 -29.21 -8.88 -3.10
C TRP A 913 -30.17 -7.73 -3.45
N ASP A 914 -30.16 -6.65 -2.66
CA ASP A 914 -31.00 -5.47 -2.89
C ASP A 914 -30.66 -4.80 -4.24
N GLN A 915 -29.36 -4.70 -4.59
CA GLN A 915 -28.91 -4.20 -5.89
C GLN A 915 -29.25 -5.15 -7.05
N ALA A 916 -29.10 -6.46 -6.86
CA ALA A 916 -29.45 -7.46 -7.87
C ALA A 916 -30.97 -7.44 -8.17
N LEU A 917 -31.81 -7.27 -7.15
CA LEU A 917 -33.24 -7.11 -7.32
C LEU A 917 -33.59 -5.79 -8.02
N ALA A 918 -32.90 -4.69 -7.69
CA ALA A 918 -33.07 -3.41 -8.37
C ALA A 918 -32.73 -3.51 -9.86
N PHE A 919 -31.69 -4.26 -10.23
CA PHE A 919 -31.38 -4.59 -11.63
C PHE A 919 -32.54 -5.34 -12.31
N CYS A 920 -33.11 -6.36 -11.68
CA CYS A 920 -34.27 -7.10 -12.22
C CYS A 920 -35.49 -6.18 -12.45
N GLN A 921 -35.76 -5.27 -11.50
CA GLN A 921 -36.85 -4.29 -11.61
C GLN A 921 -36.60 -3.30 -12.75
N TRP A 922 -35.36 -2.82 -12.90
CA TRP A 922 -34.95 -1.98 -14.02
C TRP A 922 -35.13 -2.70 -15.36
N LEU A 923 -34.67 -3.95 -15.46
CA LEU A 923 -34.77 -4.75 -16.67
C LEU A 923 -36.23 -5.06 -17.04
N SER A 924 -37.08 -5.28 -16.03
CA SER A 924 -38.53 -5.46 -16.23
C SER A 924 -39.16 -4.23 -16.90
N LYS A 925 -38.86 -3.03 -16.37
CA LYS A 925 -39.36 -1.77 -16.95
C LYS A 925 -38.86 -1.55 -18.37
N ARG A 926 -37.64 -1.97 -18.67
CA ARG A 926 -37.01 -1.80 -19.98
C ARG A 926 -37.61 -2.72 -21.05
N THR A 927 -37.83 -3.99 -20.69
CA THR A 927 -38.21 -5.05 -21.65
C THR A 927 -39.71 -5.33 -21.68
N GLY A 928 -40.47 -4.84 -20.71
CA GLY A 928 -41.87 -5.19 -20.51
C GLY A 928 -42.09 -6.62 -19.97
N ARG A 929 -41.01 -7.33 -19.60
CA ARG A 929 -41.06 -8.69 -19.07
C ARG A 929 -41.05 -8.69 -17.55
N ALA A 930 -41.66 -9.70 -16.94
CA ALA A 930 -41.65 -9.90 -15.50
C ALA A 930 -40.33 -10.54 -15.06
N VAL A 931 -39.28 -9.72 -14.88
CA VAL A 931 -37.94 -10.18 -14.52
C VAL A 931 -37.75 -10.20 -13.00
N SER A 932 -37.20 -11.29 -12.48
CA SER A 932 -36.90 -11.45 -11.05
C SER A 932 -35.61 -12.27 -10.83
N LEU A 933 -35.12 -12.32 -9.60
CA LEU A 933 -34.20 -13.37 -9.17
C LEU A 933 -34.95 -14.72 -9.04
N PRO A 934 -34.30 -15.87 -9.32
CA PRO A 934 -34.92 -17.18 -9.13
C PRO A 934 -35.27 -17.42 -7.66
N THR A 935 -36.32 -18.19 -7.39
CA THR A 935 -36.43 -18.86 -6.08
C THR A 935 -35.33 -19.91 -5.95
N GLU A 936 -34.98 -20.25 -4.71
CA GLU A 936 -34.04 -21.33 -4.42
C GLU A 936 -34.46 -22.67 -5.07
N ALA A 937 -35.76 -22.96 -5.10
CA ALA A 937 -36.29 -24.16 -5.76
C ALA A 937 -36.17 -24.09 -7.29
N GLN A 938 -36.47 -22.95 -7.91
CA GLN A 938 -36.29 -22.75 -9.36
C GLN A 938 -34.81 -22.89 -9.74
N TRP A 939 -33.91 -22.35 -8.92
CA TRP A 939 -32.46 -22.46 -9.15
C TRP A 939 -31.99 -23.92 -9.07
N GLU A 940 -32.37 -24.66 -8.02
CA GLU A 940 -31.94 -26.06 -7.87
C GLU A 940 -32.52 -26.96 -8.96
N TRP A 941 -33.79 -26.77 -9.33
CA TRP A 941 -34.42 -27.48 -10.45
C TRP A 941 -33.66 -27.27 -11.75
N ALA A 942 -33.33 -26.01 -12.05
CA ALA A 942 -32.58 -25.63 -13.24
C ALA A 942 -31.14 -26.14 -13.23
N CYS A 943 -30.49 -26.14 -12.06
CA CYS A 943 -29.12 -26.64 -11.86
C CYS A 943 -29.04 -28.15 -12.11
N ARG A 944 -29.93 -28.93 -11.48
CA ARG A 944 -30.01 -30.38 -11.61
C ARG A 944 -30.29 -30.84 -13.04
N ALA A 945 -31.06 -30.07 -13.80
CA ALA A 945 -31.40 -30.39 -15.20
C ALA A 945 -31.86 -31.85 -15.40
N GLY A 946 -32.71 -32.33 -14.49
CA GLY A 946 -33.28 -33.68 -14.52
C GLY A 946 -32.50 -34.76 -13.78
N THR A 947 -31.30 -34.48 -13.25
CA THR A 947 -30.50 -35.47 -12.52
C THR A 947 -30.79 -35.48 -11.01
N ASP A 948 -30.68 -36.65 -10.39
CA ASP A 948 -30.70 -36.84 -8.93
C ASP A 948 -29.29 -36.89 -8.31
N THR A 949 -28.27 -36.72 -9.15
CA THR A 949 -26.85 -36.65 -8.74
C THR A 949 -26.53 -35.32 -8.03
N VAL A 950 -25.39 -35.28 -7.35
CA VAL A 950 -24.94 -34.08 -6.59
C VAL A 950 -24.51 -32.93 -7.51
N THR A 951 -24.06 -33.20 -8.73
CA THR A 951 -23.89 -32.20 -9.80
C THR A 951 -24.60 -32.67 -11.07
N SER A 952 -24.91 -31.76 -11.99
CA SER A 952 -25.55 -32.09 -13.27
C SER A 952 -24.68 -32.97 -14.18
N PHE A 953 -23.37 -33.03 -13.91
CA PHE A 953 -22.38 -33.77 -14.68
C PHE A 953 -21.85 -35.02 -13.94
N GLY A 954 -22.35 -35.32 -12.73
CA GLY A 954 -21.95 -36.51 -11.99
C GLY A 954 -21.81 -36.26 -10.49
N ASN A 955 -20.68 -36.68 -9.92
CA ASN A 955 -20.41 -36.60 -8.49
C ASN A 955 -19.20 -35.69 -8.17
N THR A 956 -18.89 -35.49 -6.90
CA THR A 956 -17.79 -34.59 -6.46
C THR A 956 -16.38 -35.10 -6.80
N LEU A 957 -16.24 -36.35 -7.27
CA LEU A 957 -15.00 -36.94 -7.76
C LEU A 957 -14.90 -36.91 -9.29
N THR A 958 -15.95 -36.48 -10.00
CA THR A 958 -15.90 -36.29 -11.46
C THR A 958 -14.89 -35.20 -11.81
N ASP A 959 -14.13 -35.42 -12.90
CA ASP A 959 -13.19 -34.42 -13.42
C ASP A 959 -13.95 -33.17 -13.93
N TYR A 960 -14.03 -32.14 -13.08
CA TYR A 960 -14.88 -30.97 -13.27
C TYR A 960 -14.38 -29.86 -14.23
N PRO A 961 -13.10 -29.73 -14.65
CA PRO A 961 -12.62 -28.56 -15.41
C PRO A 961 -13.35 -28.23 -16.70
N ALA A 962 -13.97 -29.21 -17.34
CA ALA A 962 -14.80 -28.98 -18.53
C ALA A 962 -16.18 -28.36 -18.19
N TYR A 963 -16.59 -28.39 -16.93
CA TYR A 963 -17.95 -28.10 -16.47
C TYR A 963 -18.05 -26.91 -15.50
N ALA A 964 -16.98 -26.56 -14.78
CA ALA A 964 -17.04 -25.47 -13.80
C ALA A 964 -15.68 -24.80 -13.54
N ASN A 965 -15.71 -23.48 -13.29
CA ASN A 965 -14.62 -22.71 -12.68
C ASN A 965 -14.71 -22.82 -11.15
N LEU A 966 -13.78 -23.53 -10.52
CA LEU A 966 -13.78 -23.79 -9.08
C LEU A 966 -12.40 -23.50 -8.47
N SER A 967 -12.23 -23.79 -7.18
CA SER A 967 -10.94 -23.66 -6.52
C SER A 967 -9.91 -24.65 -7.10
N ASP A 968 -9.09 -24.17 -8.04
CA ASP A 968 -7.99 -24.94 -8.63
C ASP A 968 -6.80 -25.14 -7.64
N PRO A 969 -6.48 -26.39 -7.24
CA PRO A 969 -5.36 -26.68 -6.33
C PRO A 969 -3.96 -26.53 -6.96
N THR A 970 -3.90 -26.39 -8.30
CA THR A 970 -2.66 -26.13 -9.05
C THR A 970 -2.40 -24.63 -9.25
N SER A 971 -3.41 -23.80 -9.03
CA SER A 971 -3.30 -22.37 -9.29
C SER A 971 -2.34 -21.65 -8.32
N ASP A 972 -1.52 -20.76 -8.91
CA ASP A 972 -0.51 -19.94 -8.23
C ASP A 972 -1.13 -18.89 -7.28
N ASN A 973 -2.47 -18.77 -7.25
CA ASN A 973 -3.19 -17.86 -6.35
C ASN A 973 -3.30 -18.42 -4.91
N ARG A 974 -3.09 -19.72 -4.69
CA ARG A 974 -3.14 -20.36 -3.36
C ARG A 974 -1.83 -21.04 -3.00
N ARG A 975 -1.03 -21.38 -4.01
CA ARG A 975 0.38 -21.73 -3.85
C ARG A 975 1.21 -20.47 -3.62
N THR A 976 1.20 -19.96 -2.40
CA THR A 976 2.24 -18.98 -2.07
C THR A 976 3.59 -19.70 -1.99
N ARG A 977 4.67 -18.98 -2.28
CA ARG A 977 6.05 -19.39 -1.93
C ARG A 977 6.17 -19.89 -0.48
N TYR A 978 5.20 -19.50 0.36
CA TYR A 978 5.13 -19.72 1.80
C TYR A 978 4.11 -20.77 2.25
N MET A 979 3.53 -21.53 1.31
CA MET A 979 2.69 -22.69 1.61
C MET A 979 3.46 -23.96 1.23
N PRO A 980 3.68 -24.90 2.15
CA PRO A 980 4.28 -26.17 1.78
C PRO A 980 3.41 -26.89 0.74
N THR A 981 4.04 -27.49 -0.27
CA THR A 981 3.42 -28.06 -1.48
C THR A 981 2.39 -29.18 -1.23
N ASN A 982 2.23 -29.61 0.03
CA ASN A 982 1.58 -30.85 0.41
C ASN A 982 0.31 -30.64 1.26
N HIS A 983 -0.18 -29.41 1.45
CA HIS A 983 -1.22 -29.12 2.47
C HIS A 983 -2.67 -29.04 1.95
N TRP A 984 -2.89 -29.14 0.64
CA TRP A 984 -4.24 -29.37 0.06
C TRP A 984 -4.63 -30.86 0.03
N THR A 985 -3.85 -31.71 0.70
CA THR A 985 -3.90 -33.18 0.55
C THR A 985 -4.95 -33.89 1.40
N LEU A 986 -5.81 -33.15 2.12
CA LEU A 986 -6.86 -33.77 2.93
C LEU A 986 -8.18 -34.05 2.18
N ALA A 987 -8.31 -33.68 0.90
CA ALA A 987 -9.46 -34.14 0.11
C ALA A 987 -9.16 -34.54 -1.35
N GLN A 988 -8.10 -34.04 -2.01
CA GLN A 988 -7.99 -34.21 -3.47
C GLN A 988 -6.54 -34.36 -3.93
N LYS A 989 -5.85 -35.42 -3.48
CA LYS A 989 -4.59 -35.81 -4.12
C LYS A 989 -4.89 -36.30 -5.54
N ASN A 990 -4.32 -35.59 -6.52
CA ASN A 990 -3.81 -36.11 -7.80
C ASN A 990 -4.75 -36.73 -8.84
N GLU A 991 -6.07 -36.74 -8.67
CA GLU A 991 -6.98 -37.41 -9.65
C GLU A 991 -7.90 -36.46 -10.43
N ILE A 992 -8.02 -35.20 -10.04
CA ILE A 992 -8.87 -34.21 -10.74
C ILE A 992 -7.98 -33.18 -11.45
N SER A 993 -8.26 -32.95 -12.73
CA SER A 993 -7.56 -31.97 -13.57
C SER A 993 -7.85 -30.53 -13.08
N ALA A 994 -7.01 -29.58 -13.48
CA ALA A 994 -7.16 -28.16 -13.13
C ALA A 994 -7.94 -27.39 -14.21
N ASP A 995 -8.84 -26.48 -13.82
CA ASP A 995 -9.53 -25.56 -14.74
C ASP A 995 -8.64 -24.42 -15.27
N LYS A 996 -7.48 -24.20 -14.64
CA LYS A 996 -6.45 -23.21 -14.97
C LYS A 996 -6.90 -21.75 -14.84
N ALA A 997 -8.11 -21.48 -14.33
CA ALA A 997 -8.55 -20.13 -14.02
C ALA A 997 -7.97 -19.68 -12.67
N HIS A 998 -7.43 -18.46 -12.60
CA HIS A 998 -6.89 -17.91 -11.35
C HIS A 998 -7.92 -17.11 -10.53
N CYS A 999 -9.06 -16.79 -11.13
CA CYS A 999 -10.12 -15.96 -10.57
C CYS A 999 -11.38 -16.15 -11.43
N LEU A 1000 -12.18 -15.10 -11.62
CA LEU A 1000 -13.28 -15.10 -12.59
C LEU A 1000 -12.83 -15.50 -14.00
N ASN A 1001 -13.71 -16.18 -14.71
CA ASN A 1001 -13.59 -16.46 -16.13
C ASN A 1001 -14.79 -15.87 -16.90
N HIS A 1002 -14.68 -15.85 -18.23
CA HIS A 1002 -15.76 -15.42 -19.12
C HIS A 1002 -17.01 -16.28 -18.86
N VAL A 1003 -18.18 -15.64 -18.78
CA VAL A 1003 -19.43 -16.39 -18.67
C VAL A 1003 -19.60 -17.34 -19.85
N GLY A 1004 -20.13 -18.52 -19.58
CA GLY A 1004 -20.43 -19.55 -20.55
C GLY A 1004 -19.22 -20.27 -21.15
N ALA A 1005 -18.05 -20.18 -20.50
CA ALA A 1005 -16.81 -20.84 -20.90
C ALA A 1005 -16.81 -22.37 -20.66
N TYR A 1006 -17.75 -22.87 -19.84
CA TYR A 1006 -17.84 -24.27 -19.46
C TYR A 1006 -19.04 -24.96 -20.11
N THR A 1007 -18.99 -26.30 -20.12
CA THR A 1007 -20.01 -27.15 -20.75
C THR A 1007 -21.38 -26.92 -20.09
N PRO A 1008 -22.45 -26.66 -20.87
CA PRO A 1008 -23.79 -26.47 -20.31
C PRO A 1008 -24.34 -27.76 -19.72
N ASN A 1009 -25.30 -27.63 -18.79
CA ASN A 1009 -26.12 -28.76 -18.35
C ASN A 1009 -27.15 -29.16 -19.43
N ALA A 1010 -27.94 -30.22 -19.18
CA ALA A 1010 -28.90 -30.76 -20.15
C ALA A 1010 -30.03 -29.80 -20.56
N LEU A 1011 -30.24 -28.70 -19.82
CA LEU A 1011 -31.18 -27.63 -20.16
C LEU A 1011 -30.53 -26.49 -20.96
N GLY A 1012 -29.24 -26.57 -21.25
CA GLY A 1012 -28.48 -25.54 -21.96
C GLY A 1012 -27.95 -24.41 -21.07
N LEU A 1013 -28.15 -24.49 -19.75
CA LEU A 1013 -27.64 -23.49 -18.80
C LEU A 1013 -26.16 -23.71 -18.51
N LYS A 1014 -25.42 -22.61 -18.37
CA LYS A 1014 -23.98 -22.62 -18.11
C LYS A 1014 -23.66 -22.10 -16.72
N ASP A 1015 -22.48 -22.48 -16.24
CA ASP A 1015 -21.87 -22.04 -14.98
C ASP A 1015 -22.68 -22.32 -13.71
N MET A 1016 -23.70 -23.18 -13.77
CA MET A 1016 -24.57 -23.52 -12.62
C MET A 1016 -23.81 -24.12 -11.42
N HIS A 1017 -22.59 -24.59 -11.62
CA HIS A 1017 -21.75 -25.23 -10.61
C HIS A 1017 -20.45 -24.47 -10.32
N GLY A 1018 -20.23 -23.25 -10.84
CA GLY A 1018 -18.95 -22.58 -10.68
C GLY A 1018 -18.95 -21.14 -11.17
N ASN A 1019 -17.76 -20.56 -11.27
CA ASN A 1019 -17.52 -19.15 -11.57
C ASN A 1019 -18.00 -18.26 -10.42
N VAL A 1020 -19.30 -18.05 -10.22
CA VAL A 1020 -19.82 -17.34 -9.03
C VAL A 1020 -20.97 -18.07 -8.38
N ALA A 1021 -21.07 -17.92 -7.06
CA ALA A 1021 -22.31 -18.27 -6.38
C ALA A 1021 -23.36 -17.19 -6.68
N GLU A 1022 -24.65 -17.52 -6.57
CA GLU A 1022 -25.71 -16.67 -7.10
C GLU A 1022 -26.81 -16.37 -6.08
N TRP A 1023 -27.22 -15.10 -6.03
CA TRP A 1023 -28.39 -14.69 -5.26
C TRP A 1023 -29.68 -15.33 -5.78
N THR A 1024 -30.50 -15.79 -4.84
CA THR A 1024 -31.90 -16.16 -5.07
C THR A 1024 -32.82 -15.20 -4.30
N ARG A 1025 -34.10 -15.11 -4.67
CA ARG A 1025 -35.06 -14.28 -3.90
C ARG A 1025 -35.47 -14.90 -2.57
N SER A 1026 -35.17 -16.17 -2.34
CA SER A 1026 -35.61 -16.91 -1.15
C SER A 1026 -34.89 -16.45 0.12
N GLU A 1027 -35.64 -16.27 1.20
CA GLU A 1027 -35.10 -16.13 2.55
C GLU A 1027 -34.46 -17.43 3.02
N PHE A 1028 -33.35 -17.31 3.75
CA PHE A 1028 -32.69 -18.47 4.34
C PHE A 1028 -33.49 -19.00 5.52
N ARG A 1029 -34.15 -20.15 5.31
CA ARG A 1029 -34.94 -20.86 6.33
C ARG A 1029 -34.53 -22.32 6.42
N ALA A 1030 -34.82 -22.91 7.58
CA ALA A 1030 -34.63 -24.34 7.82
C ALA A 1030 -35.49 -25.18 6.85
N TYR A 1031 -35.01 -26.38 6.59
CA TYR A 1031 -35.75 -27.40 5.83
C TYR A 1031 -36.66 -28.21 6.77
N PRO A 1032 -37.71 -28.89 6.26
CA PRO A 1032 -38.03 -29.12 4.85
C PRO A 1032 -38.39 -27.85 4.07
N TYR A 1033 -38.08 -27.83 2.78
CA TYR A 1033 -38.49 -26.72 1.92
C TYR A 1033 -40.02 -26.67 1.81
N ALA A 1034 -40.60 -25.50 2.07
CA ALA A 1034 -42.02 -25.23 1.90
C ALA A 1034 -42.20 -23.97 1.08
N ARG A 1035 -42.84 -24.08 -0.10
CA ARG A 1035 -43.09 -22.92 -0.97
C ARG A 1035 -44.09 -21.92 -0.37
N THR A 1036 -44.96 -22.38 0.51
CA THR A 1036 -46.08 -21.63 1.10
C THR A 1036 -45.71 -20.89 2.38
N ASP A 1037 -44.49 -21.00 2.88
CA ASP A 1037 -44.09 -20.36 4.14
C ASP A 1037 -43.72 -18.87 3.99
N GLY A 1038 -43.85 -18.31 2.78
CA GLY A 1038 -43.54 -16.92 2.49
C GLY A 1038 -42.06 -16.64 2.23
N ARG A 1039 -41.17 -17.65 2.24
CA ARG A 1039 -39.72 -17.44 2.02
C ARG A 1039 -39.38 -16.75 0.69
N ASN A 1040 -40.27 -16.81 -0.30
CA ASN A 1040 -40.04 -16.23 -1.62
C ASN A 1040 -40.51 -14.77 -1.72
N ALA A 1041 -40.95 -14.16 -0.62
CA ALA A 1041 -41.30 -12.75 -0.57
C ALA A 1041 -40.07 -11.85 -0.76
N LEU A 1042 -40.27 -10.73 -1.46
CA LEU A 1042 -39.23 -9.74 -1.74
C LEU A 1042 -39.02 -8.78 -0.55
N VAL A 1043 -38.76 -9.33 0.63
CA VAL A 1043 -38.49 -8.59 1.87
C VAL A 1043 -37.00 -8.60 2.22
N GLN A 1044 -36.53 -7.63 3.02
CA GLN A 1044 -35.16 -7.63 3.52
C GLN A 1044 -34.91 -8.77 4.52
N GLY A 1045 -33.65 -9.17 4.69
CA GLY A 1045 -33.26 -10.23 5.61
C GLY A 1045 -32.06 -11.02 5.11
N ARG A 1046 -31.88 -12.24 5.63
CA ARG A 1046 -30.84 -13.16 5.12
C ARG A 1046 -31.37 -13.92 3.92
N LYS A 1047 -30.66 -13.84 2.80
CA LYS A 1047 -31.05 -14.42 1.51
C LYS A 1047 -30.19 -15.61 1.17
N VAL A 1048 -30.79 -16.57 0.48
CA VAL A 1048 -30.12 -17.78 0.03
C VAL A 1048 -29.25 -17.45 -1.18
N VAL A 1049 -28.01 -17.94 -1.12
CA VAL A 1049 -27.08 -18.03 -2.24
C VAL A 1049 -26.90 -19.49 -2.64
N ARG A 1050 -26.87 -19.78 -3.95
CA ARG A 1050 -26.71 -21.12 -4.52
C ARG A 1050 -25.50 -21.22 -5.45
N GLY A 1051 -25.09 -22.45 -5.75
CA GLY A 1051 -23.93 -22.72 -6.61
C GLY A 1051 -22.60 -22.56 -5.88
N GLY A 1052 -21.52 -22.43 -6.65
CA GLY A 1052 -20.17 -22.26 -6.13
C GLY A 1052 -19.36 -21.31 -6.98
N SER A 1053 -18.20 -20.89 -6.49
CA SER A 1053 -17.35 -19.91 -7.18
C SER A 1053 -15.96 -20.46 -7.54
N TRP A 1054 -15.18 -19.66 -8.27
CA TRP A 1054 -13.73 -19.87 -8.50
C TRP A 1054 -12.93 -20.08 -7.20
N ASN A 1055 -13.50 -19.75 -6.05
CA ASN A 1055 -12.86 -19.86 -4.74
C ASN A 1055 -13.43 -21.02 -3.89
N ASP A 1056 -14.46 -21.73 -4.35
CA ASP A 1056 -15.09 -22.83 -3.62
C ASP A 1056 -14.56 -24.19 -4.05
N ARG A 1057 -14.46 -25.11 -3.10
CA ARG A 1057 -14.10 -26.51 -3.36
C ARG A 1057 -15.28 -27.22 -4.04
N PRO A 1058 -15.06 -28.26 -4.88
CA PRO A 1058 -16.15 -28.97 -5.55
C PRO A 1058 -17.30 -29.45 -4.66
N ILE A 1059 -17.02 -29.88 -3.43
CA ILE A 1059 -18.05 -30.29 -2.45
C ILE A 1059 -18.99 -29.15 -2.00
N ARG A 1060 -18.64 -27.90 -2.30
CA ARG A 1060 -19.40 -26.68 -1.98
C ARG A 1060 -20.08 -26.08 -3.21
N SER A 1061 -20.12 -26.84 -4.31
CA SER A 1061 -20.66 -26.39 -5.59
C SER A 1061 -21.69 -27.37 -6.15
N THR A 1062 -22.27 -28.19 -5.28
CA THR A 1062 -23.30 -29.19 -5.59
C THR A 1062 -24.64 -28.50 -5.84
N SER A 1063 -25.57 -29.19 -6.48
CA SER A 1063 -26.88 -28.64 -6.86
C SER A 1063 -27.69 -28.17 -5.65
N SER A 1064 -27.54 -28.83 -4.49
CA SER A 1064 -28.25 -28.48 -3.25
C SER A 1064 -27.49 -27.51 -2.34
N TYR A 1065 -26.19 -27.29 -2.59
CA TYR A 1065 -25.38 -26.45 -1.71
C TYR A 1065 -25.94 -25.03 -1.63
N ARG A 1066 -26.08 -24.56 -0.39
CA ARG A 1066 -26.68 -23.27 -0.07
C ARG A 1066 -25.87 -22.51 0.96
N LEU A 1067 -25.78 -21.20 0.82
CA LEU A 1067 -25.23 -20.28 1.82
C LEU A 1067 -26.26 -19.19 2.12
N SER A 1068 -25.97 -18.37 3.12
CA SER A 1068 -26.77 -17.18 3.38
C SER A 1068 -25.94 -15.96 3.74
N TYR A 1069 -26.43 -14.80 3.31
CA TYR A 1069 -25.86 -13.51 3.64
C TYR A 1069 -27.00 -12.48 3.81
N PRO A 1070 -26.79 -11.40 4.58
CA PRO A 1070 -27.74 -10.28 4.63
C PRO A 1070 -27.98 -9.67 3.25
N SER A 1071 -29.20 -9.19 2.99
CA SER A 1071 -29.61 -8.67 1.68
C SER A 1071 -28.77 -7.49 1.18
N TRP A 1072 -28.19 -6.72 2.10
CA TRP A 1072 -27.38 -5.53 1.82
C TRP A 1072 -25.88 -5.83 1.66
N GLN A 1073 -25.41 -7.05 1.98
CA GLN A 1073 -23.98 -7.37 1.92
C GLN A 1073 -23.51 -7.56 0.47
N GLN A 1074 -22.42 -6.87 0.09
CA GLN A 1074 -21.73 -7.06 -1.20
C GLN A 1074 -20.67 -8.15 -1.07
N VAL A 1075 -21.05 -9.40 -1.35
CA VAL A 1075 -20.16 -10.55 -1.16
C VAL A 1075 -19.18 -10.68 -2.33
N TYR A 1076 -17.90 -10.93 -2.02
CA TYR A 1076 -16.81 -10.87 -2.98
C TYR A 1076 -16.91 -11.86 -4.16
N ASN A 1077 -17.61 -12.99 -4.00
CA ASN A 1077 -17.73 -14.06 -4.98
C ASN A 1077 -19.19 -14.43 -5.31
N VAL A 1078 -20.14 -13.53 -5.00
CA VAL A 1078 -21.55 -13.73 -5.30
C VAL A 1078 -21.98 -12.76 -6.39
N GLY A 1079 -22.53 -13.32 -7.47
CA GLY A 1079 -23.24 -12.63 -8.53
C GLY A 1079 -24.72 -13.03 -8.52
N PHE A 1080 -25.35 -13.03 -9.69
CA PHE A 1080 -26.72 -13.49 -9.84
C PHE A 1080 -27.06 -13.79 -11.31
N ARG A 1081 -28.12 -14.56 -11.51
CA ARG A 1081 -28.83 -14.67 -12.79
C ARG A 1081 -30.30 -14.29 -12.63
N ILE A 1082 -30.96 -14.05 -13.75
CA ILE A 1082 -32.36 -13.63 -13.78
C ILE A 1082 -33.28 -14.75 -14.24
N ILE A 1083 -34.55 -14.64 -13.88
CA ILE A 1083 -35.66 -15.39 -14.47
C ILE A 1083 -36.69 -14.45 -15.07
N ILE A 1084 -37.45 -14.96 -16.03
CA ILE A 1084 -38.70 -14.37 -16.51
C ILE A 1084 -39.83 -15.32 -16.09
N GLU A 1085 -40.76 -14.81 -15.28
CA GLU A 1085 -41.90 -15.56 -14.73
C GLU A 1085 -42.94 -16.01 -15.75
#